data_AF-A0A0P7B1U8-F1
#
_entry.id   AF-A0A0P7B1U8-F1
#
_cell.length_a   1.000
_cell.length_b   1.000
_cell.length_c   1.000
_cell.angle_alpha   90.00
_cell.angle_beta   90.00
_cell.angle_gamma   90.00
#
_symmetry.space_group_name_H-M   'P 1'
#
loop_
_entity.id
_entity.type
_entity.pdbx_description
1 polymer ?
#
loop_
_entity_poly.entity_id
_entity_poly.type
_entity_poly.pdbx_seq_one_letter_code
_entity_poly.pdbx_strand_id
1 'polypeptide(L)'
;MTAGRLDGKVAIITGAASGFGKGIATKFVKEGCKVLIADLSEDAGTAAAKELGCSFKRADVTKKADWEVLLSETLSVFGQLDIVVNNAGATYANKPTEDVTESEFDLVMNVNVKSIFMSTAVLLQYFLKESRAGCFIQVASTAAIRPRPRLTWYNASKGAVVNATKTLAVEYGPKQIRFNAVSPVVGSTGMTHLFLGKADTPENREAFVATVPLGRPSTPADVANACCYLASDEAGFITGTNIEVDGGRGPPHFASGPVCSYPSDADLGAQNTIRHLSPHLLASKYTSSFFAFLVTAPSARARLAEKQPDAISMMLSPPHNPDSQTRSTLSCNQCDRTFSRPSHLSRHRLTHLPPSRRNTIPCLYCDQTFSRKDVLLRHLRAAHHVDLPSNSSQQKSCYRCVRRKLRCDRALPCRSCAVATSAESCSYPPIDPALGAASQLLEQSYDASIVHPASDSGSRRTDHSDYTTSPEAFSNLVQPLDPLLLDADEFSPVFSGGPAIPAESTMFGPSVGNGVQYDFRCSGFDWLDFDVPDVELAIDYVVGDVAVPASTSGMPGSMPGHSITLIPTLQPKSSVLPWPFEQGHETSSARCPLPPLREVLQKSLQTSSGTKTAALEGLVQILSEQKLPRPEDVTEPNMSMGIDLLKRLLDVYFSCFQMIQPIFHTPTWNMADCPTMLLATMACIGAVLSSEPNAAELSSSISEFCAPIITWLGVSDSANYSNISYLASLCLHQIYSLGSGNRQLYQNADRTRGVLIGSLRGLGLLKSRPSVHDDGDGTGPISTNLAGLEMDWAAWAAREKEIRIAWASFEYDCSLCTLTSRRGAVDLSELPSKLPCMDSLWEAPSASAWAALRSRMPPSAMGASVSTVIAAAIAGTPVPEHLSAWGKRLCSQVIGRLLWDLKQLELVSTTEYFGLSSLSTGQKQSKASLLHALDCLLETMNQPTSTGDLVSYNISSLLCHYSHLYTADDIMDMILYIVRSVASRGAGPDNGVDLARRRLISALGNDPRRARMLAWHAGQIVAVANEYLVSAPCEIMRLFMSYIFIIAFAKYYPRPQQLGRGTHVRLDLPNHHADQKRAIEEWIQSGGPARIGSAEDILANGSTKTITLDAQAMLQRLRSWGLAEKFAKILQSFENNGDQS
;
A
#
# COMPACT_ATOMS: atom_id res chain seq x y z
N MET A 1 13.15 -30.02 37.29
CA MET A 1 12.81 -28.63 36.88
C MET A 1 12.77 -28.62 35.36
N THR A 2 11.83 -27.90 34.75
CA THR A 2 11.87 -27.62 33.31
C THR A 2 13.01 -26.63 33.02
N ALA A 3 13.76 -26.83 31.93
CA ALA A 3 14.77 -25.87 31.50
C ALA A 3 14.09 -24.53 31.14
N GLY A 4 14.78 -23.41 31.42
CA GLY A 4 14.30 -22.08 31.08
C GLY A 4 14.50 -21.74 29.61
N ARG A 5 13.76 -20.76 29.09
CA ARG A 5 13.74 -20.39 27.65
C ARG A 5 15.06 -19.79 27.15
N LEU A 6 16.00 -19.50 28.04
CA LEU A 6 17.32 -18.95 27.78
C LEU A 6 18.43 -19.75 28.48
N ASP A 7 18.16 -21.01 28.86
CA ASP A 7 19.11 -21.85 29.59
C ASP A 7 20.42 -22.04 28.81
N GLY A 8 21.54 -21.98 29.54
CA GLY A 8 22.88 -22.03 28.97
C GLY A 8 23.34 -20.80 28.14
N LYS A 9 22.46 -19.83 27.84
CA LYS A 9 22.83 -18.61 27.07
C LYS A 9 23.50 -17.55 27.95
N VAL A 10 24.27 -16.66 27.32
CA VAL A 10 24.95 -15.52 27.97
C VAL A 10 24.51 -14.19 27.36
N ALA A 11 24.15 -13.23 28.20
CA ALA A 11 23.67 -11.91 27.80
C ALA A 11 24.44 -10.74 28.43
N ILE A 12 24.73 -9.71 27.63
CA ILE A 12 25.08 -8.36 28.12
C ILE A 12 23.81 -7.50 28.07
N ILE A 13 23.50 -6.78 29.16
CA ILE A 13 22.33 -5.89 29.24
C ILE A 13 22.77 -4.52 29.76
N THR A 14 22.61 -3.46 28.95
CA THR A 14 23.04 -2.10 29.31
C THR A 14 21.94 -1.26 29.98
N GLY A 15 22.29 -0.38 30.91
CA GLY A 15 21.33 0.41 31.70
C GLY A 15 20.48 -0.47 32.62
N ALA A 16 21.08 -1.55 33.14
CA ALA A 16 20.39 -2.63 33.84
C ALA A 16 20.43 -2.57 35.38
N ALA A 17 20.95 -1.48 35.96
CA ALA A 17 20.83 -1.24 37.41
C ALA A 17 19.38 -0.91 37.83
N SER A 18 18.54 -0.42 36.92
CA SER A 18 17.17 0.01 37.23
C SER A 18 16.18 -0.18 36.06
N GLY A 19 14.91 0.17 36.29
CA GLY A 19 13.89 0.30 35.25
C GLY A 19 13.70 -0.96 34.39
N PHE A 20 13.50 -0.75 33.09
CA PHE A 20 13.32 -1.83 32.11
C PHE A 20 14.54 -2.76 32.04
N GLY A 21 15.77 -2.21 32.09
CA GLY A 21 17.00 -3.01 32.02
C GLY A 21 17.13 -4.02 33.16
N LYS A 22 16.85 -3.58 34.40
CA LYS A 22 16.79 -4.50 35.55
C LYS A 22 15.70 -5.55 35.37
N GLY A 23 14.51 -5.15 34.89
CA GLY A 23 13.42 -6.10 34.59
C GLY A 23 13.82 -7.18 33.57
N ILE A 24 14.51 -6.80 32.50
CA ILE A 24 15.03 -7.72 31.49
C ILE A 24 16.06 -8.67 32.12
N ALA A 25 17.01 -8.16 32.92
CA ALA A 25 17.96 -8.98 33.67
C ALA A 25 17.27 -9.99 34.60
N THR A 26 16.27 -9.54 35.39
CA THR A 26 15.49 -10.40 36.29
C THR A 26 14.77 -11.53 35.54
N LYS A 27 14.21 -11.24 34.36
CA LYS A 27 13.56 -12.28 33.53
C LYS A 27 14.60 -13.21 32.90
N PHE A 28 15.72 -12.69 32.43
CA PHE A 28 16.76 -13.49 31.77
C PHE A 28 17.38 -14.51 32.74
N VAL A 29 17.76 -14.09 33.95
CA VAL A 29 18.29 -15.00 34.98
C VAL A 29 17.25 -16.06 35.38
N LYS A 30 15.98 -15.68 35.55
CA LYS A 30 14.88 -16.62 35.84
C LYS A 30 14.62 -17.65 34.73
N GLU A 31 15.10 -17.39 33.52
CA GLU A 31 14.99 -18.27 32.35
C GLU A 31 16.30 -19.02 32.05
N GLY A 32 17.25 -19.05 32.99
CA GLY A 32 18.52 -19.79 32.89
C GLY A 32 19.68 -19.05 32.21
N CYS A 33 19.48 -17.80 31.80
CA CYS A 33 20.53 -17.01 31.15
C CYS A 33 21.57 -16.51 32.17
N LYS A 34 22.85 -16.65 31.84
CA LYS A 34 23.94 -15.94 32.54
C LYS A 34 23.95 -14.48 32.08
N VAL A 35 24.03 -13.52 33.00
CA VAL A 35 23.88 -12.09 32.69
C VAL A 35 25.07 -11.28 33.19
N LEU A 36 25.60 -10.40 32.33
CA LEU A 36 26.40 -9.25 32.71
C LEU A 36 25.53 -7.98 32.66
N ILE A 37 25.29 -7.40 33.84
CA ILE A 37 24.70 -6.06 33.98
C ILE A 37 25.78 -5.03 33.67
N ALA A 38 25.50 -4.14 32.72
CA ALA A 38 26.34 -2.99 32.39
C ALA A 38 25.60 -1.69 32.72
N ASP A 39 26.18 -0.83 33.55
CA ASP A 39 25.57 0.43 33.97
C ASP A 39 26.63 1.50 34.31
N LEU A 40 26.22 2.76 34.37
CA LEU A 40 27.08 3.88 34.75
C LEU A 40 27.18 4.03 36.28
N SER A 41 26.13 3.63 37.01
CA SER A 41 26.08 3.63 38.48
C SER A 41 26.68 2.35 39.05
N GLU A 42 27.81 2.48 39.75
CA GLU A 42 28.53 1.38 40.39
C GLU A 42 27.71 0.75 41.52
N ASP A 43 27.17 1.58 42.42
CA ASP A 43 26.42 1.13 43.60
C ASP A 43 25.12 0.42 43.20
N ALA A 44 24.33 1.04 42.31
CA ALA A 44 23.05 0.48 41.89
C ALA A 44 23.22 -0.76 41.00
N GLY A 45 24.26 -0.78 40.14
CA GLY A 45 24.60 -1.95 39.33
C GLY A 45 25.07 -3.13 40.18
N THR A 46 25.93 -2.89 41.17
CA THR A 46 26.40 -3.89 42.13
C THR A 46 25.26 -4.42 42.99
N ALA A 47 24.36 -3.55 43.46
CA ALA A 47 23.16 -3.95 44.20
C ALA A 47 22.22 -4.82 43.37
N ALA A 48 21.94 -4.43 42.11
CA ALA A 48 21.10 -5.20 41.21
C ALA A 48 21.70 -6.56 40.86
N ALA A 49 23.02 -6.64 40.62
CA ALA A 49 23.69 -7.91 40.34
C ALA A 49 23.73 -8.85 41.56
N LYS A 50 23.91 -8.29 42.77
CA LYS A 50 23.82 -9.05 44.03
C LYS A 50 22.41 -9.57 44.31
N GLU A 51 21.38 -8.78 44.01
CA GLU A 51 19.96 -9.18 44.13
C GLU A 51 19.59 -10.30 43.16
N LEU A 52 20.15 -10.28 41.94
CA LEU A 52 19.84 -11.23 40.88
C LEU A 52 20.80 -12.42 40.77
N GLY A 53 21.90 -12.44 41.55
CA GLY A 53 22.89 -13.51 41.49
C GLY A 53 23.68 -13.56 40.17
N CYS A 54 23.91 -12.41 39.54
CA CYS A 54 24.61 -12.29 38.26
C CYS A 54 25.85 -11.37 38.35
N SER A 55 26.54 -11.13 37.24
CA SER A 55 27.73 -10.27 37.20
C SER A 55 27.38 -8.81 36.92
N PHE A 56 28.20 -7.89 37.41
CA PHE A 56 28.14 -6.46 37.09
C PHE A 56 29.49 -5.97 36.54
N LYS A 57 29.44 -5.03 35.59
CA LYS A 57 30.59 -4.21 35.22
C LYS A 57 30.13 -2.76 34.99
N ARG A 58 30.81 -1.80 35.63
CA ARG A 58 30.59 -0.38 35.35
C ARG A 58 31.07 -0.06 33.92
N ALA A 59 30.21 0.56 33.12
CA ALA A 59 30.48 0.88 31.72
C ALA A 59 29.69 2.11 31.23
N ASP A 60 30.38 3.03 30.57
CA ASP A 60 29.77 4.14 29.82
C ASP A 60 29.55 3.73 28.35
N VAL A 61 28.29 3.51 27.99
CA VAL A 61 27.90 3.07 26.64
C VAL A 61 28.28 4.03 25.51
N THR A 62 28.68 5.26 25.80
CA THR A 62 29.15 6.23 24.79
C THR A 62 30.63 6.03 24.40
N LYS A 63 31.38 5.25 25.19
CA LYS A 63 32.83 5.01 25.03
C LYS A 63 33.12 3.63 24.44
N LYS A 64 33.95 3.56 23.41
CA LYS A 64 34.32 2.28 22.74
C LYS A 64 35.10 1.34 23.66
N ALA A 65 36.02 1.86 24.47
CA ALA A 65 36.85 1.07 25.37
C ALA A 65 36.01 0.28 26.40
N ASP A 66 34.96 0.91 26.94
CA ASP A 66 34.03 0.28 27.87
C ASP A 66 33.30 -0.93 27.23
N TRP A 67 32.93 -0.85 25.94
CA TRP A 67 32.38 -2.00 25.21
C TRP A 67 33.41 -3.13 24.98
N GLU A 68 34.68 -2.78 24.78
CA GLU A 68 35.77 -3.76 24.64
C GLU A 68 36.04 -4.48 25.98
N VAL A 69 35.94 -3.74 27.10
CA VAL A 69 36.00 -4.29 28.47
C VAL A 69 34.77 -5.16 28.78
N LEU A 70 33.55 -4.76 28.37
CA LEU A 70 32.35 -5.59 28.55
C LEU A 70 32.47 -6.92 27.81
N LEU A 71 33.04 -6.93 26.60
CA LEU A 71 33.30 -8.16 25.85
C LEU A 71 34.33 -9.04 26.57
N SER A 72 35.48 -8.49 26.97
CA SER A 72 36.53 -9.29 27.62
C SER A 72 36.10 -9.83 28.99
N GLU A 73 35.34 -9.06 29.77
CA GLU A 73 34.75 -9.51 31.03
C GLU A 73 33.75 -10.66 30.79
N THR A 74 32.85 -10.52 29.83
CA THR A 74 31.84 -11.56 29.50
C THR A 74 32.50 -12.87 29.09
N LEU A 75 33.52 -12.80 28.22
CA LEU A 75 34.25 -13.99 27.78
C LEU A 75 35.12 -14.60 28.89
N SER A 76 35.70 -13.79 29.77
CA SER A 76 36.47 -14.24 30.93
C SER A 76 35.59 -14.99 31.95
N VAL A 77 34.41 -14.43 32.28
CA VAL A 77 33.54 -14.97 33.33
C VAL A 77 32.62 -16.09 32.83
N PHE A 78 32.18 -16.05 31.57
CA PHE A 78 31.16 -16.98 31.04
C PHE A 78 31.59 -17.80 29.81
N GLY A 79 32.74 -17.51 29.20
CA GLY A 79 33.29 -18.26 28.06
C GLY A 79 32.66 -17.97 26.69
N GLN A 80 31.49 -17.32 26.64
CA GLN A 80 30.78 -17.00 25.39
C GLN A 80 29.88 -15.77 25.55
N LEU A 81 29.36 -15.26 24.43
CA LEU A 81 28.30 -14.24 24.37
C LEU A 81 27.27 -14.67 23.30
N ASP A 82 25.99 -14.57 23.63
CA ASP A 82 24.89 -14.98 22.74
C ASP A 82 23.90 -13.82 22.47
N ILE A 83 23.62 -13.01 23.49
CA ILE A 83 22.58 -11.99 23.46
C ILE A 83 23.15 -10.62 23.87
N VAL A 84 22.79 -9.57 23.15
CA VAL A 84 23.16 -8.19 23.47
C VAL A 84 21.89 -7.34 23.57
N VAL A 85 21.57 -6.84 24.76
CA VAL A 85 20.42 -5.96 25.00
C VAL A 85 20.90 -4.54 25.22
N ASN A 86 20.80 -3.72 24.18
CA ASN A 86 21.08 -2.29 24.24
C ASN A 86 19.85 -1.57 24.80
N ASN A 87 19.79 -1.45 26.13
CA ASN A 87 18.67 -0.83 26.85
C ASN A 87 19.00 0.57 27.40
N ALA A 88 20.28 0.91 27.60
CA ALA A 88 20.68 2.23 28.04
C ALA A 88 20.15 3.34 27.12
N GLY A 89 19.63 4.42 27.70
CA GLY A 89 19.00 5.51 26.95
C GLY A 89 18.83 6.77 27.79
N ALA A 90 18.78 7.93 27.12
CA ALA A 90 18.61 9.25 27.73
C ALA A 90 17.54 10.09 27.00
N THR A 91 17.02 11.10 27.69
CA THR A 91 16.16 12.18 27.15
C THR A 91 16.51 13.49 27.85
N TYR A 92 16.27 14.61 27.18
CA TYR A 92 16.18 15.93 27.82
C TYR A 92 14.75 16.18 28.34
N ALA A 93 14.55 17.28 29.07
CA ALA A 93 13.24 17.68 29.58
C ALA A 93 12.34 18.23 28.45
N ASN A 94 11.07 17.83 28.44
CA ASN A 94 10.06 18.21 27.44
C ASN A 94 9.90 19.75 27.31
N LYS A 95 10.42 20.35 26.21
CA LYS A 95 10.43 21.80 25.94
C LYS A 95 10.42 22.11 24.42
N PRO A 96 10.10 23.35 23.98
CA PRO A 96 10.17 23.76 22.58
C PRO A 96 11.50 23.40 21.90
N THR A 97 11.50 23.19 20.57
CA THR A 97 12.68 22.66 19.86
C THR A 97 13.80 23.70 19.76
N GLU A 98 13.41 24.97 19.66
CA GLU A 98 14.21 26.18 19.72
C GLU A 98 14.95 26.37 21.07
N ASP A 99 14.43 25.78 22.15
CA ASP A 99 15.05 25.84 23.49
C ASP A 99 16.03 24.67 23.76
N VAL A 100 16.16 23.69 22.85
CA VAL A 100 17.03 22.52 23.05
C VAL A 100 18.49 22.87 22.77
N THR A 101 19.37 22.64 23.74
CA THR A 101 20.79 22.95 23.61
C THR A 101 21.51 21.88 22.78
N GLU A 102 22.62 22.27 22.17
CA GLU A 102 23.54 21.35 21.49
C GLU A 102 23.98 20.21 22.43
N SER A 103 24.21 20.49 23.72
CA SER A 103 24.55 19.49 24.74
C SER A 103 23.43 18.50 25.06
N GLU A 104 22.15 18.87 24.94
CA GLU A 104 21.01 17.96 25.11
C GLU A 104 20.79 17.08 23.87
N PHE A 105 20.96 17.67 22.68
CA PHE A 105 21.00 16.93 21.41
C PHE A 105 22.13 15.90 21.44
N ASP A 106 23.34 16.32 21.82
CA ASP A 106 24.50 15.45 21.93
C ASP A 106 24.28 14.35 22.98
N LEU A 107 23.76 14.67 24.17
CA LEU A 107 23.44 13.65 25.18
C LEU A 107 22.53 12.56 24.60
N VAL A 108 21.45 12.96 23.94
CA VAL A 108 20.47 12.04 23.34
C VAL A 108 21.09 11.23 22.20
N MET A 109 21.85 11.84 21.29
CA MET A 109 22.44 11.14 20.14
C MET A 109 23.62 10.26 20.54
N ASN A 110 24.46 10.69 21.49
CA ASN A 110 25.56 9.89 22.01
C ASN A 110 25.04 8.67 22.80
N VAL A 111 24.00 8.81 23.62
CA VAL A 111 23.49 7.71 24.47
C VAL A 111 22.50 6.80 23.71
N ASN A 112 21.63 7.32 22.84
CA ASN A 112 20.61 6.49 22.18
C ASN A 112 21.06 5.88 20.83
N VAL A 113 21.96 6.53 20.09
CA VAL A 113 22.32 6.11 18.71
C VAL A 113 23.78 5.65 18.62
N LYS A 114 24.72 6.48 19.08
CA LYS A 114 26.17 6.16 19.03
C LYS A 114 26.53 4.96 19.90
N SER A 115 25.82 4.74 21.00
CA SER A 115 25.97 3.53 21.84
C SER A 115 25.72 2.24 21.05
N ILE A 116 24.70 2.20 20.19
CA ILE A 116 24.39 1.05 19.34
C ILE A 116 25.45 0.89 18.25
N PHE A 117 25.96 1.99 17.68
CA PHE A 117 27.11 1.96 16.77
C PHE A 117 28.38 1.42 17.45
N MET A 118 28.66 1.77 18.70
CA MET A 118 29.81 1.20 19.43
C MET A 118 29.58 -0.28 19.80
N SER A 119 28.37 -0.62 20.24
CA SER A 119 27.92 -1.99 20.50
C SER A 119 28.14 -2.89 19.28
N THR A 120 27.73 -2.47 18.08
CA THR A 120 28.00 -3.23 16.85
C THR A 120 29.46 -3.17 16.43
N ALA A 121 30.14 -2.02 16.51
CA ALA A 121 31.56 -1.91 16.15
C ALA A 121 32.49 -2.80 16.98
N VAL A 122 32.08 -3.21 18.19
CA VAL A 122 32.84 -4.11 19.07
C VAL A 122 32.25 -5.51 19.11
N LEU A 123 31.00 -5.67 19.55
CA LEU A 123 30.42 -6.99 19.86
C LEU A 123 30.08 -7.78 18.60
N LEU A 124 29.68 -7.14 17.49
CA LEU A 124 29.41 -7.84 16.23
C LEU A 124 30.68 -8.46 15.65
N GLN A 125 31.85 -7.85 15.89
CA GLN A 125 33.14 -8.38 15.45
C GLN A 125 33.50 -9.71 16.15
N TYR A 126 33.01 -9.96 17.38
CA TYR A 126 33.14 -11.26 18.03
C TYR A 126 32.31 -12.33 17.29
N PHE A 127 30.99 -12.10 17.14
CA PHE A 127 30.11 -13.04 16.44
C PHE A 127 30.59 -13.37 15.00
N LEU A 128 31.11 -12.36 14.27
CA LEU A 128 31.64 -12.54 12.93
C LEU A 128 32.96 -13.33 12.88
N LYS A 129 33.86 -13.17 13.86
CA LYS A 129 35.13 -13.91 13.93
C LYS A 129 34.90 -15.38 14.32
N GLU A 130 34.13 -15.60 15.39
CA GLU A 130 33.81 -16.94 15.88
C GLU A 130 32.77 -17.66 14.99
N SER A 131 32.25 -16.99 13.95
CA SER A 131 31.15 -17.47 13.09
C SER A 131 29.91 -17.94 13.88
N ARG A 132 29.66 -17.29 15.03
CA ARG A 132 28.61 -17.64 15.99
C ARG A 132 27.30 -16.92 15.67
N ALA A 133 26.18 -17.63 15.77
CA ALA A 133 24.86 -17.00 15.80
C ALA A 133 24.72 -16.06 17.01
N GLY A 134 23.85 -15.06 16.92
CA GLY A 134 23.65 -14.09 17.99
C GLY A 134 22.33 -13.33 17.91
N CYS A 135 21.95 -12.68 19.00
CA CYS A 135 20.73 -11.87 19.07
C CYS A 135 20.98 -10.49 19.68
N PHE A 136 20.83 -9.44 18.88
CA PHE A 136 20.88 -8.04 19.30
C PHE A 136 19.46 -7.48 19.46
N ILE A 137 19.15 -6.96 20.64
CA ILE A 137 17.86 -6.36 20.99
C ILE A 137 18.08 -4.88 21.34
N GLN A 138 17.45 -3.98 20.59
CA GLN A 138 17.53 -2.53 20.79
C GLN A 138 16.26 -2.03 21.51
N VAL A 139 16.37 -1.44 22.70
CA VAL A 139 15.20 -0.83 23.36
C VAL A 139 14.99 0.57 22.79
N ALA A 140 14.05 0.66 21.85
CA ALA A 140 13.65 1.87 21.15
C ALA A 140 12.67 2.70 22.01
N SER A 141 11.50 3.04 21.47
CA SER A 141 10.37 3.70 22.15
C SER A 141 9.18 3.76 21.19
N THR A 142 7.94 3.83 21.68
CA THR A 142 6.79 4.26 20.84
C THR A 142 7.04 5.61 20.15
N ALA A 143 7.88 6.47 20.73
CA ALA A 143 8.26 7.77 20.17
C ALA A 143 9.00 7.69 18.83
N ALA A 144 9.53 6.50 18.47
CA ALA A 144 10.14 6.23 17.16
C ALA A 144 9.11 6.13 16.02
N ILE A 145 7.85 5.78 16.37
CA ILE A 145 6.75 5.53 15.41
C ILE A 145 5.72 6.66 15.50
N ARG A 146 5.41 7.09 16.73
CA ARG A 146 4.41 8.12 17.05
C ARG A 146 5.14 9.24 17.83
N PRO A 147 5.85 10.14 17.12
CA PRO A 147 6.65 11.19 17.73
C PRO A 147 5.77 12.16 18.52
N ARG A 148 6.33 12.73 19.60
CA ARG A 148 5.62 13.71 20.45
C ARG A 148 6.19 15.12 20.25
N PRO A 149 5.36 16.18 20.24
CA PRO A 149 5.85 17.55 20.30
C PRO A 149 6.82 17.75 21.49
N ARG A 150 7.72 18.73 21.37
CA ARG A 150 8.66 19.12 22.45
C ARG A 150 9.68 18.05 22.90
N LEU A 151 9.79 16.94 22.16
CA LEU A 151 10.79 15.87 22.32
C LEU A 151 11.44 15.46 20.98
N THR A 152 11.46 16.40 20.02
CA THR A 152 11.90 16.23 18.62
C THR A 152 13.15 15.37 18.45
N TRP A 153 14.24 15.70 19.15
CA TRP A 153 15.51 14.98 18.99
C TRP A 153 15.53 13.62 19.72
N TYR A 154 14.78 13.47 20.82
CA TYR A 154 14.56 12.15 21.43
C TYR A 154 13.81 11.22 20.46
N ASN A 155 12.71 11.71 19.87
CA ASN A 155 11.94 10.96 18.87
C ASN A 155 12.83 10.54 17.69
N ALA A 156 13.59 11.49 17.13
CA ALA A 156 14.50 11.26 16.02
C ALA A 156 15.58 10.22 16.36
N SER A 157 16.16 10.29 17.55
CA SER A 157 17.15 9.30 18.01
C SER A 157 16.57 7.88 18.06
N LYS A 158 15.35 7.71 18.61
CA LYS A 158 14.69 6.40 18.67
C LYS A 158 14.18 5.92 17.30
N GLY A 159 13.80 6.83 16.41
CA GLY A 159 13.55 6.53 14.99
C GLY A 159 14.80 5.99 14.28
N ALA A 160 15.96 6.61 14.51
CA ALA A 160 17.24 6.13 13.99
C ALA A 160 17.60 4.73 14.52
N VAL A 161 17.33 4.42 15.79
CA VAL A 161 17.48 3.07 16.37
C VAL A 161 16.65 2.03 15.59
N VAL A 162 15.35 2.29 15.38
CA VAL A 162 14.46 1.36 14.67
C VAL A 162 14.91 1.15 13.22
N ASN A 163 15.33 2.21 12.53
CA ASN A 163 15.81 2.11 11.15
C ASN A 163 17.14 1.34 11.06
N ALA A 164 18.12 1.66 11.90
CA ALA A 164 19.41 0.95 11.95
C ALA A 164 19.23 -0.54 12.25
N THR A 165 18.30 -0.90 13.14
CA THR A 165 17.95 -2.29 13.45
C THR A 165 17.52 -3.06 12.19
N LYS A 166 16.66 -2.46 11.35
CA LYS A 166 16.18 -3.08 10.11
C LYS A 166 17.31 -3.31 9.11
N THR A 167 18.20 -2.34 8.93
CA THR A 167 19.36 -2.49 8.03
C THR A 167 20.32 -3.59 8.52
N LEU A 168 20.66 -3.59 9.81
CA LEU A 168 21.52 -4.61 10.42
C LEU A 168 20.92 -6.02 10.32
N ALA A 169 19.60 -6.15 10.45
CA ALA A 169 18.90 -7.44 10.28
C ALA A 169 19.04 -8.01 8.86
N VAL A 170 18.97 -7.15 7.84
CA VAL A 170 19.15 -7.56 6.42
C VAL A 170 20.62 -7.90 6.14
N GLU A 171 21.55 -7.10 6.64
CA GLU A 171 22.99 -7.27 6.40
C GLU A 171 23.56 -8.52 7.10
N TYR A 172 23.13 -8.82 8.33
CA TYR A 172 23.71 -9.88 9.16
C TYR A 172 22.81 -11.13 9.34
N GLY A 173 21.57 -11.11 8.83
CA GLY A 173 20.71 -12.30 8.75
C GLY A 173 21.37 -13.52 8.07
N PRO A 174 22.10 -13.37 6.94
CA PRO A 174 22.86 -14.47 6.32
C PRO A 174 23.98 -15.05 7.20
N LYS A 175 24.35 -14.38 8.30
CA LYS A 175 25.31 -14.86 9.31
C LYS A 175 24.65 -15.45 10.55
N GLN A 176 23.32 -15.61 10.54
CA GLN A 176 22.50 -16.06 11.70
C GLN A 176 22.61 -15.13 12.91
N ILE A 177 22.85 -13.84 12.68
CA ILE A 177 22.85 -12.81 13.72
C ILE A 177 21.58 -11.98 13.56
N ARG A 178 20.67 -12.10 14.53
CA ARG A 178 19.34 -11.47 14.50
C ARG A 178 19.40 -10.09 15.16
N PHE A 179 18.79 -9.09 14.53
CA PHE A 179 18.68 -7.73 15.06
C PHE A 179 17.21 -7.35 15.17
N ASN A 180 16.73 -7.07 16.38
CA ASN A 180 15.33 -6.71 16.62
C ASN A 180 15.23 -5.51 17.58
N ALA A 181 14.12 -4.79 17.52
CA ALA A 181 13.84 -3.65 18.39
C ALA A 181 12.59 -3.91 19.25
N VAL A 182 12.53 -3.24 20.40
CA VAL A 182 11.38 -3.21 21.30
C VAL A 182 11.02 -1.76 21.59
N SER A 183 9.81 -1.34 21.26
CA SER A 183 9.30 0.02 21.39
C SER A 183 8.27 0.11 22.54
N PRO A 184 8.71 0.33 23.79
CA PRO A 184 7.78 0.48 24.91
C PRO A 184 7.07 1.84 24.91
N VAL A 185 5.84 1.88 25.44
CA VAL A 185 5.24 3.11 25.98
C VAL A 185 6.04 3.57 27.22
N VAL A 186 5.90 4.84 27.63
CA VAL A 186 6.45 5.32 28.91
C VAL A 186 5.91 4.43 30.03
N GLY A 187 6.83 3.77 30.73
CA GLY A 187 6.55 2.96 31.91
C GLY A 187 6.99 3.66 33.18
N SER A 188 6.53 3.15 34.32
CA SER A 188 6.85 3.67 35.66
C SER A 188 8.35 3.54 35.96
N THR A 189 9.12 4.56 35.58
CA THR A 189 10.59 4.59 35.60
C THR A 189 11.08 5.98 36.01
N GLY A 190 12.35 6.11 36.43
CA GLY A 190 12.88 7.39 36.93
C GLY A 190 12.78 8.57 35.94
N MET A 191 12.71 8.30 34.63
CA MET A 191 12.61 9.33 33.58
C MET A 191 11.18 9.87 33.35
N THR A 192 10.14 9.35 34.00
CA THR A 192 8.73 9.74 33.73
C THR A 192 8.51 11.26 33.78
N HIS A 193 9.09 11.96 34.76
CA HIS A 193 8.98 13.40 34.92
C HIS A 193 9.54 14.21 33.72
N LEU A 194 10.65 13.76 33.12
CA LEU A 194 11.25 14.40 31.93
C LEU A 194 10.33 14.32 30.71
N PHE A 195 9.65 13.18 30.54
CA PHE A 195 8.69 12.97 29.45
C PHE A 195 7.41 13.78 29.63
N LEU A 196 6.92 13.92 30.87
CA LEU A 196 5.72 14.71 31.19
C LEU A 196 5.96 16.22 31.13
N GLY A 197 7.20 16.69 31.35
CA GLY A 197 7.51 18.14 31.45
C GLY A 197 6.86 18.80 32.67
N LYS A 198 6.47 18.00 33.67
CA LYS A 198 5.73 18.37 34.87
C LYS A 198 6.19 17.50 36.05
N ALA A 199 5.83 17.91 37.27
CA ALA A 199 5.94 17.05 38.44
C ALA A 199 5.09 15.77 38.28
N ASP A 200 5.59 14.66 38.84
CA ASP A 200 5.01 13.33 38.70
C ASP A 200 3.84 13.09 39.68
N THR A 201 2.77 13.87 39.51
CA THR A 201 1.57 13.87 40.36
C THR A 201 0.52 12.83 39.90
N PRO A 202 -0.42 12.40 40.77
CA PRO A 202 -1.45 11.42 40.40
C PRO A 202 -2.27 11.83 39.17
N GLU A 203 -2.66 13.10 39.07
CA GLU A 203 -3.53 13.63 38.02
C GLU A 203 -2.81 13.64 36.66
N ASN A 204 -1.51 13.98 36.65
CA ASN A 204 -0.69 13.91 35.44
C ASN A 204 -0.43 12.44 35.01
N ARG A 205 -0.41 11.49 35.94
CA ARG A 205 -0.36 10.05 35.65
C ARG A 205 -1.68 9.54 35.09
N GLU A 206 -2.83 9.91 35.67
CA GLU A 206 -4.16 9.51 35.20
C GLU A 206 -4.44 10.00 33.77
N ALA A 207 -4.15 11.28 33.47
CA ALA A 207 -4.24 11.82 32.12
C ALA A 207 -3.34 11.07 31.11
N PHE A 208 -2.21 10.53 31.56
CA PHE A 208 -1.37 9.65 30.74
C PHE A 208 -1.95 8.24 30.59
N VAL A 209 -2.46 7.64 31.66
CA VAL A 209 -3.08 6.30 31.66
C VAL A 209 -4.32 6.24 30.77
N ALA A 210 -5.14 7.29 30.75
CA ALA A 210 -6.31 7.41 29.86
C ALA A 210 -5.96 7.32 28.36
N THR A 211 -4.68 7.46 27.99
CA THR A 211 -4.17 7.31 26.62
C THR A 211 -3.50 5.95 26.37
N VAL A 212 -3.79 4.93 27.19
CA VAL A 212 -3.36 3.54 27.03
C VAL A 212 -4.56 2.60 27.23
N PRO A 213 -5.08 1.93 26.19
CA PRO A 213 -6.26 1.06 26.28
C PRO A 213 -6.20 -0.07 27.32
N LEU A 214 -5.01 -0.61 27.65
CA LEU A 214 -4.86 -1.56 28.77
C LEU A 214 -4.99 -0.92 30.17
N GLY A 215 -5.32 0.39 30.28
CA GLY A 215 -5.63 1.05 31.55
C GLY A 215 -4.46 1.20 32.52
N ARG A 216 -3.21 1.03 32.06
CA ARG A 216 -1.99 1.12 32.88
C ARG A 216 -0.75 1.47 32.06
N PRO A 217 0.31 2.06 32.66
CA PRO A 217 1.62 2.17 32.01
C PRO A 217 2.28 0.79 31.83
N SER A 218 3.33 0.74 31.02
CA SER A 218 4.20 -0.43 30.92
C SER A 218 5.01 -0.63 32.20
N THR A 219 5.21 -1.90 32.56
CA THR A 219 6.09 -2.32 33.66
C THR A 219 7.40 -2.89 33.10
N PRO A 220 8.47 -2.98 33.91
CA PRO A 220 9.67 -3.71 33.52
C PRO A 220 9.42 -5.17 33.11
N ALA A 221 8.38 -5.82 33.65
CA ALA A 221 8.03 -7.19 33.30
C ALA A 221 7.45 -7.31 31.87
N ASP A 222 6.65 -6.35 31.43
CA ASP A 222 6.08 -6.36 30.06
C ASP A 222 7.19 -6.30 29.01
N VAL A 223 8.14 -5.37 29.18
CA VAL A 223 9.30 -5.20 28.28
C VAL A 223 10.23 -6.41 28.36
N ALA A 224 10.46 -6.94 29.58
CA ALA A 224 11.29 -8.12 29.79
C ALA A 224 10.76 -9.38 29.10
N ASN A 225 9.44 -9.57 29.07
CA ASN A 225 8.82 -10.71 28.38
C ASN A 225 9.05 -10.63 26.86
N ALA A 226 8.90 -9.45 26.25
CA ALA A 226 9.18 -9.24 24.82
C ALA A 226 10.67 -9.46 24.48
N CYS A 227 11.59 -8.91 25.28
CA CYS A 227 13.03 -9.17 25.12
C CYS A 227 13.39 -10.65 25.29
N CYS A 228 12.76 -11.35 26.25
CA CYS A 228 12.99 -12.77 26.50
C CYS A 228 12.52 -13.63 25.32
N TYR A 229 11.35 -13.34 24.75
CA TYR A 229 10.88 -13.98 23.52
C TYR A 229 11.88 -13.78 22.37
N LEU A 230 12.27 -12.54 22.07
CA LEU A 230 13.21 -12.24 20.99
C LEU A 230 14.59 -12.93 21.15
N ALA A 231 15.06 -13.13 22.39
CA ALA A 231 16.30 -13.83 22.70
C ALA A 231 16.19 -15.37 22.70
N SER A 232 14.98 -15.91 22.89
CA SER A 232 14.71 -17.35 22.85
C SER A 232 14.74 -17.90 21.42
N ASP A 233 14.82 -19.22 21.29
CA ASP A 233 14.89 -19.89 19.98
C ASP A 233 13.53 -19.97 19.28
N GLU A 234 12.44 -19.72 20.01
CA GLU A 234 11.08 -19.51 19.46
C GLU A 234 11.06 -18.32 18.48
N ALA A 235 11.89 -17.31 18.72
CA ALA A 235 12.10 -16.17 17.81
C ALA A 235 13.20 -16.44 16.75
N GLY A 236 13.60 -17.69 16.53
CA GLY A 236 14.70 -18.07 15.64
C GLY A 236 14.55 -17.60 14.19
N PHE A 237 13.32 -17.42 13.69
CA PHE A 237 13.05 -16.88 12.36
C PHE A 237 12.73 -15.36 12.36
N ILE A 238 12.85 -14.68 13.51
CA ILE A 238 12.49 -13.26 13.67
C ILE A 238 13.75 -12.39 13.74
N THR A 239 13.93 -11.58 12.69
CA THR A 239 14.94 -10.52 12.59
C THR A 239 14.32 -9.32 11.85
N GLY A 240 14.75 -8.10 12.18
CA GLY A 240 14.28 -6.85 11.57
C GLY A 240 12.95 -6.32 12.09
N THR A 241 12.34 -6.96 13.10
CA THR A 241 11.07 -6.48 13.66
C THR A 241 11.29 -5.37 14.71
N ASN A 242 10.24 -4.61 14.97
CA ASN A 242 10.14 -3.69 16.10
C ASN A 242 8.85 -3.99 16.88
N ILE A 243 8.94 -4.67 18.01
CA ILE A 243 7.78 -5.06 18.82
C ILE A 243 7.33 -3.87 19.67
N GLU A 244 6.10 -3.41 19.45
CA GLU A 244 5.49 -2.39 20.31
C GLU A 244 5.03 -3.01 21.64
N VAL A 245 5.44 -2.42 22.77
CA VAL A 245 5.08 -2.87 24.12
C VAL A 245 4.39 -1.71 24.82
N ASP A 246 3.21 -1.37 24.31
CA ASP A 246 2.60 -0.06 24.53
C ASP A 246 1.18 -0.09 25.11
N GLY A 247 0.62 -1.27 25.33
CA GLY A 247 -0.73 -1.47 25.86
C GLY A 247 -1.85 -1.04 24.90
N GLY A 248 -1.61 -1.10 23.58
CA GLY A 248 -2.56 -0.65 22.55
C GLY A 248 -2.64 0.86 22.43
N ARG A 249 -1.70 1.62 23.02
CA ARG A 249 -1.63 3.08 22.91
C ARG A 249 -1.51 3.51 21.45
N GLY A 250 -0.71 2.78 20.70
CA GLY A 250 -0.73 2.83 19.27
C GLY A 250 -2.01 2.21 18.75
N PRO A 251 -2.71 2.86 17.80
CA PRO A 251 -3.46 2.07 16.84
C PRO A 251 -2.51 1.01 16.27
N PRO A 252 -3.02 -0.19 15.93
CA PRO A 252 -2.27 -1.14 15.11
C PRO A 252 -1.86 -0.47 13.78
N HIS A 253 -1.16 -1.17 12.89
CA HIS A 253 -0.87 -0.62 11.55
C HIS A 253 -2.14 -0.41 10.68
N PHE A 254 -3.34 -0.61 11.24
CA PHE A 254 -4.61 -0.05 10.78
C PHE A 254 -4.99 1.22 11.58
N ALA A 255 -5.15 2.33 10.86
CA ALA A 255 -6.00 3.48 11.18
C ALA A 255 -5.77 4.31 12.48
N SER A 256 -5.08 5.46 12.34
CA SER A 256 -5.59 6.77 12.80
C SER A 256 -4.93 7.88 11.95
N GLY A 257 -5.49 9.06 11.71
CA GLY A 257 -6.55 9.75 12.45
C GLY A 257 -5.91 10.73 13.45
N PRO A 258 -5.88 12.06 13.17
CA PRO A 258 -5.29 13.02 14.08
C PRO A 258 -6.19 13.25 15.30
N VAL A 259 -5.61 13.13 16.49
CA VAL A 259 -6.30 13.53 17.74
C VAL A 259 -6.28 15.06 17.79
N CYS A 260 -7.45 15.70 17.66
CA CYS A 260 -7.57 17.14 17.76
C CYS A 260 -7.37 17.59 19.21
N SER A 261 -6.23 18.20 19.50
CA SER A 261 -6.02 18.96 20.74
C SER A 261 -6.63 20.36 20.58
N TYR A 262 -7.87 20.53 21.04
CA TYR A 262 -8.52 21.85 21.09
C TYR A 262 -7.66 22.87 21.85
N PRO A 263 -7.43 24.07 21.30
CA PRO A 263 -7.10 25.25 22.09
C PRO A 263 -8.23 25.56 23.07
N SER A 264 -7.89 26.17 24.21
CA SER A 264 -8.88 26.75 25.11
C SER A 264 -9.30 28.12 24.61
N ASP A 265 -10.43 28.21 23.92
CA ASP A 265 -10.98 29.51 23.50
C ASP A 265 -11.37 30.35 24.71
N ALA A 266 -10.82 31.56 24.76
CA ALA A 266 -11.04 32.52 25.82
C ALA A 266 -11.15 33.95 25.24
N ASP A 267 -12.06 34.14 24.29
CA ASP A 267 -12.53 35.48 23.92
C ASP A 267 -13.95 35.47 23.31
N LEU A 268 -14.58 36.65 23.26
CA LEU A 268 -15.85 36.96 22.56
C LEU A 268 -17.15 36.23 23.01
N GLY A 269 -17.68 36.67 24.16
CA GLY A 269 -18.77 37.67 24.07
C GLY A 269 -20.22 37.25 23.79
N ALA A 270 -20.82 36.50 24.72
CA ALA A 270 -22.20 36.67 25.24
C ALA A 270 -23.42 36.96 24.32
N GLN A 271 -24.46 36.12 24.45
CA GLN A 271 -25.86 36.55 24.53
C GLN A 271 -26.66 35.67 25.51
N ASN A 272 -27.77 36.20 26.06
CA ASN A 272 -28.41 35.67 27.27
C ASN A 272 -29.69 34.86 27.02
N THR A 273 -29.87 33.73 27.73
CA THR A 273 -31.01 33.38 28.61
C THR A 273 -30.94 31.87 28.98
N ILE A 274 -31.46 31.33 30.09
CA ILE A 274 -31.62 31.69 31.51
C ILE A 274 -32.40 30.51 32.15
N ARG A 275 -31.89 29.92 33.25
CA ARG A 275 -32.60 29.01 34.22
C ARG A 275 -33.05 27.62 33.70
N HIS A 276 -33.17 26.57 34.54
CA HIS A 276 -32.81 26.34 35.96
C HIS A 276 -32.74 24.83 36.23
N LEU A 277 -31.80 24.36 37.09
CA LEU A 277 -32.06 23.60 38.33
C LEU A 277 -30.78 22.94 38.89
N SER A 278 -30.49 23.17 40.18
CA SER A 278 -29.52 22.39 40.97
C SER A 278 -29.89 22.51 42.46
N PRO A 279 -29.97 21.44 43.26
CA PRO A 279 -30.32 21.53 44.68
C PRO A 279 -29.10 21.80 45.59
N HIS A 280 -29.18 22.93 46.30
CA HIS A 280 -28.58 23.27 47.59
C HIS A 280 -27.68 22.27 48.35
N LEU A 281 -26.61 22.82 48.96
CA LEU A 281 -26.45 22.75 50.41
C LEU A 281 -25.71 23.98 51.01
N LEU A 282 -26.49 24.79 51.74
CA LEU A 282 -26.20 25.84 52.75
C LEU A 282 -24.81 26.53 52.87
N ALA A 283 -24.82 27.86 52.64
CA ALA A 283 -24.33 28.99 53.50
C ALA A 283 -23.01 28.86 54.32
N SER A 284 -22.18 29.91 54.51
CA SER A 284 -22.12 31.34 54.10
C SER A 284 -20.64 31.84 54.30
N LYS A 285 -20.16 33.07 54.04
CA LYS A 285 -20.65 34.42 54.44
C LYS A 285 -19.65 35.52 53.96
N TYR A 286 -20.13 36.77 53.77
CA TYR A 286 -19.36 38.03 53.53
C TYR A 286 -18.51 38.17 52.24
N THR A 287 -18.11 39.38 51.82
CA THR A 287 -18.88 40.42 51.07
C THR A 287 -18.00 41.66 50.79
N SER A 288 -18.14 42.29 49.60
CA SER A 288 -17.69 43.65 49.21
C SER A 288 -16.16 43.93 49.25
N SER A 289 -15.58 45.00 48.66
CA SER A 289 -16.15 46.24 48.08
C SER A 289 -15.22 46.99 47.09
N PHE A 290 -15.84 47.67 46.11
CA PHE A 290 -15.55 49.03 45.56
C PHE A 290 -14.12 49.55 45.16
N PHE A 291 -14.05 50.03 43.90
CA PHE A 291 -13.48 51.34 43.41
C PHE A 291 -12.04 51.82 43.78
N ALA A 292 -11.21 52.16 42.77
CA ALA A 292 -11.07 53.55 42.25
C ALA A 292 -9.78 53.84 41.39
N PHE A 293 -9.97 54.57 40.28
CA PHE A 293 -9.14 55.65 39.67
C PHE A 293 -7.61 55.54 39.37
N LEU A 294 -7.28 55.45 38.07
CA LEU A 294 -6.76 56.54 37.17
C LEU A 294 -5.40 57.28 37.42
N VAL A 295 -4.67 57.54 36.30
CA VAL A 295 -3.72 58.66 35.96
C VAL A 295 -2.21 58.34 35.69
N THR A 296 -1.66 59.01 34.65
CA THR A 296 -0.24 59.28 34.24
C THR A 296 0.70 58.19 33.67
N ALA A 297 1.10 58.43 32.40
CA ALA A 297 2.50 58.38 31.91
C ALA A 297 3.06 59.86 31.89
N PRO A 298 4.35 60.21 31.59
CA PRO A 298 5.04 59.89 30.31
C PRO A 298 6.61 59.85 30.23
N SER A 299 7.13 59.29 29.12
CA SER A 299 8.27 59.72 28.26
C SER A 299 9.71 60.11 28.75
N ALA A 300 10.71 59.46 28.10
CA ALA A 300 11.87 60.03 27.34
C ALA A 300 13.36 60.12 27.87
N ARG A 301 14.28 59.62 26.99
CA ARG A 301 15.68 60.06 26.60
C ARG A 301 16.79 60.38 27.64
N ALA A 302 18.00 59.78 27.43
CA ALA A 302 19.32 60.47 27.28
C ALA A 302 20.49 59.50 26.88
N ARG A 303 21.75 59.97 26.76
CA ARG A 303 22.97 59.25 26.25
C ARG A 303 24.26 59.57 27.04
N LEU A 304 25.36 58.81 26.80
CA LEU A 304 26.84 59.10 26.72
C LEU A 304 27.59 57.72 26.71
N ALA A 305 28.80 57.40 26.19
CA ALA A 305 30.03 58.09 25.71
C ALA A 305 31.09 58.38 26.83
N GLU A 306 32.43 58.27 26.67
CA GLU A 306 33.36 58.05 25.52
C GLU A 306 34.81 57.70 26.01
N LYS A 307 35.67 56.98 25.22
CA LYS A 307 37.11 57.29 24.86
C LYS A 307 38.12 56.15 24.59
N GLN A 308 39.19 56.51 23.85
CA GLN A 308 40.37 55.76 23.35
C GLN A 308 41.66 56.66 23.54
N PRO A 309 42.90 56.46 22.98
CA PRO A 309 43.35 56.07 21.61
C PRO A 309 44.40 54.89 21.63
N ASP A 310 45.51 54.69 20.87
CA ASP A 310 46.29 55.42 19.82
C ASP A 310 47.30 54.46 19.08
N ALA A 311 48.29 55.02 18.34
CA ALA A 311 49.63 54.50 17.95
C ALA A 311 49.85 53.65 16.66
N ILE A 312 49.69 54.29 15.49
CA ILE A 312 50.70 54.52 14.39
C ILE A 312 51.89 53.51 14.23
N SER A 313 52.38 53.09 13.03
CA SER A 313 51.94 53.07 11.61
C SER A 313 53.07 52.49 10.71
N MET A 314 52.77 51.79 9.59
CA MET A 314 53.31 52.03 8.22
C MET A 314 53.06 50.88 7.21
N MET A 315 52.50 51.23 6.03
CA MET A 315 52.70 50.68 4.65
C MET A 315 52.70 49.15 4.37
N LEU A 316 52.07 48.61 3.30
CA LEU A 316 51.62 49.18 2.01
C LEU A 316 50.44 48.37 1.37
N SER A 317 49.41 49.09 0.91
CA SER A 317 48.40 48.79 -0.15
C SER A 317 47.42 47.56 -0.11
N PRO A 318 46.19 47.65 -0.73
CA PRO A 318 45.09 46.65 -0.65
C PRO A 318 44.62 46.17 -2.08
N PRO A 319 43.39 45.64 -2.37
CA PRO A 319 42.22 45.27 -1.53
C PRO A 319 41.42 43.95 -1.87
N HIS A 320 40.34 43.70 -1.10
CA HIS A 320 39.07 42.97 -1.38
C HIS A 320 38.99 41.42 -1.57
N ASN A 321 38.62 40.71 -0.48
CA ASN A 321 37.27 40.16 -0.14
C ASN A 321 36.35 39.57 -1.26
N PRO A 322 35.48 38.53 -1.03
CA PRO A 322 35.22 37.66 0.16
C PRO A 322 35.27 36.12 -0.13
N ASP A 323 34.72 35.33 0.81
CA ASP A 323 34.25 33.92 0.73
C ASP A 323 35.26 32.75 0.64
N SER A 324 35.40 32.01 1.76
CA SER A 324 34.97 30.60 1.89
C SER A 324 35.47 29.95 3.19
N GLN A 325 34.71 28.99 3.74
CA GLN A 325 35.25 27.96 4.63
C GLN A 325 34.99 26.59 4.02
N THR A 326 36.07 25.90 3.67
CA THR A 326 36.05 24.69 2.84
C THR A 326 36.03 23.41 3.66
N ARG A 327 35.36 22.37 3.13
CA ARG A 327 35.55 20.99 3.61
C ARG A 327 37.01 20.59 3.38
N SER A 328 37.67 20.02 4.39
CA SER A 328 39.06 19.58 4.30
C SER A 328 39.25 18.48 3.25
N THR A 329 39.81 18.87 2.10
CA THR A 329 40.16 17.98 0.99
C THR A 329 41.54 17.36 1.20
N LEU A 330 41.64 16.04 1.01
CA LEU A 330 42.89 15.30 1.20
C LEU A 330 43.60 15.14 -0.15
N SER A 331 44.66 15.91 -0.39
CA SER A 331 45.45 15.83 -1.63
C SER A 331 46.43 14.66 -1.65
N CYS A 332 46.73 14.16 -2.86
CA CYS A 332 47.79 13.18 -3.08
C CYS A 332 49.13 13.87 -3.31
N ASN A 333 50.03 13.79 -2.33
CA ASN A 333 51.38 14.38 -2.30
C ASN A 333 52.38 13.88 -3.39
N GLN A 334 51.89 13.37 -4.51
CA GLN A 334 52.63 12.91 -5.69
C GLN A 334 51.98 13.33 -7.02
N CYS A 335 50.72 13.79 -7.03
CA CYS A 335 50.05 14.32 -8.24
C CYS A 335 48.86 15.25 -7.94
N ASP A 336 48.78 15.79 -6.72
CA ASP A 336 47.84 16.77 -6.15
C ASP A 336 46.32 16.55 -6.32
N ARG A 337 45.90 15.40 -6.85
CA ARG A 337 44.49 14.98 -6.90
C ARG A 337 43.89 14.97 -5.49
N THR A 338 42.75 15.61 -5.32
CA THR A 338 42.05 15.77 -4.05
C THR A 338 40.98 14.69 -3.85
N PHE A 339 40.84 14.21 -2.61
CA PHE A 339 39.90 13.16 -2.22
C PHE A 339 39.13 13.56 -0.96
N SER A 340 37.85 13.24 -0.92
CA SER A 340 36.96 13.51 0.23
C SER A 340 36.99 12.42 1.31
N ARG A 341 37.78 11.35 1.14
CA ARG A 341 37.88 10.21 2.07
C ARG A 341 39.30 9.64 2.12
N PRO A 342 39.90 9.41 3.32
CA PRO A 342 41.26 8.85 3.44
C PRO A 342 41.45 7.52 2.71
N SER A 343 40.44 6.63 2.71
CA SER A 343 40.51 5.33 2.04
C SER A 343 40.61 5.44 0.51
N HIS A 344 40.11 6.52 -0.09
CA HIS A 344 40.23 6.76 -1.53
C HIS A 344 41.62 7.32 -1.86
N LEU A 345 42.16 8.23 -1.04
CA LEU A 345 43.55 8.68 -1.14
C LEU A 345 44.54 7.51 -0.96
N SER A 346 44.35 6.66 0.05
CA SER A 346 45.20 5.48 0.26
C SER A 346 45.14 4.49 -0.90
N ARG A 347 43.94 4.24 -1.48
CA ARG A 347 43.78 3.41 -2.68
C ARG A 347 44.45 4.02 -3.91
N HIS A 348 44.40 5.34 -4.06
CA HIS A 348 45.05 6.05 -5.15
C HIS A 348 46.58 6.07 -5.01
N ARG A 349 47.13 6.20 -3.80
CA ARG A 349 48.59 6.09 -3.57
C ARG A 349 49.19 4.77 -4.07
N LEU A 350 48.42 3.68 -4.09
CA LEU A 350 48.84 2.40 -4.70
C LEU A 350 49.03 2.48 -6.23
N THR A 351 48.38 3.43 -6.92
CA THR A 351 48.55 3.62 -8.37
C THR A 351 49.89 4.27 -8.75
N HIS A 352 50.63 4.82 -7.78
CA HIS A 352 51.97 5.35 -7.95
C HIS A 352 53.09 4.33 -7.63
N LEU A 353 52.75 3.12 -7.16
CA LEU A 353 53.73 2.06 -6.97
C LEU A 353 54.21 1.51 -8.33
N PRO A 354 55.52 1.28 -8.53
CA PRO A 354 56.05 0.77 -9.79
C PRO A 354 55.52 -0.65 -10.11
N PRO A 355 55.55 -1.08 -11.39
CA PRO A 355 54.93 -2.35 -11.81
C PRO A 355 55.41 -3.58 -11.02
N SER A 356 56.69 -3.62 -10.65
CA SER A 356 57.36 -4.71 -9.94
C SER A 356 56.89 -4.99 -8.50
N ARG A 357 55.88 -4.26 -8.00
CA ARG A 357 55.22 -4.55 -6.70
C ARG A 357 53.70 -4.64 -6.79
N ARG A 358 53.15 -4.92 -7.98
CA ARG A 358 51.72 -5.20 -8.17
C ARG A 358 51.52 -6.69 -8.38
N ASN A 359 50.89 -7.38 -7.41
CA ASN A 359 50.42 -8.75 -7.64
C ASN A 359 49.41 -8.71 -8.80
N THR A 360 49.73 -9.38 -9.89
CA THR A 360 48.88 -9.50 -11.07
C THR A 360 48.64 -10.99 -11.34
N ILE A 361 47.44 -11.29 -11.83
CA ILE A 361 46.96 -12.64 -12.11
C ILE A 361 46.85 -12.73 -13.64
N PRO A 362 47.70 -13.50 -14.33
CA PRO A 362 47.57 -13.68 -15.78
C PRO A 362 46.25 -14.36 -16.14
N CYS A 363 45.70 -14.03 -17.30
CA CYS A 363 44.75 -14.90 -17.97
C CYS A 363 45.51 -16.13 -18.52
N LEU A 364 44.85 -17.29 -18.55
CA LEU A 364 45.41 -18.53 -19.09
C LEU A 364 45.14 -18.71 -20.59
N TYR A 365 44.40 -17.78 -21.20
CA TYR A 365 43.97 -17.80 -22.60
C TYR A 365 44.47 -16.58 -23.41
N CYS A 366 45.12 -15.61 -22.77
CA CYS A 366 45.92 -14.54 -23.40
C CYS A 366 46.88 -13.91 -22.38
N ASP A 367 47.92 -13.22 -22.85
CA ASP A 367 48.97 -12.63 -22.00
C ASP A 367 48.54 -11.40 -21.16
N GLN A 368 47.24 -11.11 -21.05
CA GLN A 368 46.74 -10.01 -20.23
C GLN A 368 46.77 -10.36 -18.74
N THR A 369 47.29 -9.44 -17.93
CA THR A 369 47.46 -9.62 -16.48
C THR A 369 46.57 -8.68 -15.67
N PHE A 370 45.86 -9.25 -14.69
CA PHE A 370 44.77 -8.57 -13.97
C PHE A 370 45.10 -8.46 -12.49
N SER A 371 45.04 -7.26 -11.92
CA SER A 371 45.31 -7.04 -10.49
C SER A 371 44.22 -7.58 -9.53
N ARG A 372 43.15 -8.22 -10.06
CA ARG A 372 41.97 -8.65 -9.32
C ARG A 372 41.30 -9.88 -9.93
N LYS A 373 41.00 -10.88 -9.09
CA LYS A 373 40.34 -12.15 -9.49
C LYS A 373 38.95 -11.91 -10.11
N ASP A 374 38.14 -10.98 -9.59
CA ASP A 374 36.80 -10.67 -10.13
C ASP A 374 36.81 -9.90 -11.46
N VAL A 375 37.95 -9.32 -11.84
CA VAL A 375 38.15 -8.69 -13.15
C VAL A 375 38.59 -9.74 -14.15
N LEU A 376 39.53 -10.61 -13.79
CA LEU A 376 39.90 -11.80 -14.58
C LEU A 376 38.67 -12.69 -14.87
N LEU A 377 37.84 -13.00 -13.87
CA LEU A 377 36.63 -13.81 -14.05
C LEU A 377 35.59 -13.17 -14.98
N ARG A 378 35.57 -11.84 -15.10
CA ARG A 378 34.73 -11.13 -16.09
C ARG A 378 35.37 -11.12 -17.48
N HIS A 379 36.67 -10.92 -17.56
CA HIS A 379 37.42 -11.03 -18.81
C HIS A 379 37.33 -12.44 -19.43
N LEU A 380 37.47 -13.51 -18.63
CA LEU A 380 37.31 -14.89 -19.08
C LEU A 380 35.93 -15.17 -19.71
N ARG A 381 34.86 -14.60 -19.15
CA ARG A 381 33.50 -14.70 -19.74
C ARG A 381 33.33 -13.82 -20.99
N ALA A 382 33.88 -12.61 -20.99
CA ALA A 382 33.61 -11.60 -22.02
C ALA A 382 34.52 -11.70 -23.25
N ALA A 383 35.76 -12.18 -23.09
CA ALA A 383 36.77 -12.24 -24.15
C ALA A 383 37.15 -13.68 -24.55
N HIS A 384 36.85 -14.67 -23.71
CA HIS A 384 37.16 -16.09 -23.96
C HIS A 384 35.94 -17.01 -23.83
N HIS A 385 34.74 -16.45 -23.61
CA HIS A 385 33.47 -17.18 -23.48
C HIS A 385 33.50 -18.37 -22.51
N VAL A 386 34.36 -18.32 -21.47
CA VAL A 386 34.51 -19.43 -20.53
C VAL A 386 33.29 -19.49 -19.59
N ASP A 387 32.45 -20.49 -19.81
CA ASP A 387 31.26 -20.72 -19.00
C ASP A 387 31.62 -21.30 -17.62
N LEU A 388 31.69 -20.41 -16.63
CA LEU A 388 32.09 -20.72 -15.27
C LEU A 388 30.84 -21.00 -14.42
N PRO A 389 30.66 -22.22 -13.86
CA PRO A 389 29.39 -22.67 -13.29
C PRO A 389 28.93 -21.79 -12.12
N SER A 390 27.65 -21.41 -12.16
CA SER A 390 27.04 -20.62 -11.08
C SER A 390 26.47 -21.51 -9.97
N ASN A 391 26.73 -21.12 -8.71
CA ASN A 391 26.19 -21.69 -7.47
C ASN A 391 26.19 -23.24 -7.32
N SER A 392 27.08 -23.74 -6.46
CA SER A 392 27.30 -25.17 -6.15
C SER A 392 26.19 -25.86 -5.32
N SER A 393 24.92 -25.50 -5.55
CA SER A 393 23.75 -26.11 -4.90
C SER A 393 23.21 -27.32 -5.68
N GLN A 394 23.14 -27.25 -7.01
CA GLN A 394 22.51 -28.29 -7.83
C GLN A 394 23.34 -29.59 -7.92
N GLN A 395 24.67 -29.50 -8.04
CA GLN A 395 25.58 -30.64 -8.17
C GLN A 395 25.59 -31.60 -6.96
N LYS A 396 24.97 -31.24 -5.83
CA LYS A 396 25.07 -32.00 -4.57
C LYS A 396 24.04 -33.13 -4.46
N SER A 397 22.98 -33.17 -5.28
CA SER A 397 21.88 -34.13 -5.14
C SER A 397 21.86 -35.25 -6.20
N CYS A 398 21.30 -36.41 -5.83
CA CYS A 398 21.00 -37.50 -6.78
C CYS A 398 19.80 -37.14 -7.67
N TYR A 399 19.71 -37.74 -8.87
CA TYR A 399 18.64 -37.43 -9.83
C TYR A 399 17.22 -37.65 -9.26
N ARG A 400 17.00 -38.69 -8.44
CA ARG A 400 15.72 -38.93 -7.73
C ARG A 400 15.37 -37.79 -6.77
N CYS A 401 16.33 -37.30 -5.98
CA CYS A 401 16.12 -36.19 -5.05
C CYS A 401 15.90 -34.86 -5.78
N VAL A 402 16.63 -34.58 -6.86
CA VAL A 402 16.39 -33.40 -7.71
C VAL A 402 14.96 -33.41 -8.27
N ARG A 403 14.54 -34.52 -8.90
CA ARG A 403 13.19 -34.65 -9.49
C ARG A 403 12.06 -34.55 -8.45
N ARG A 404 12.31 -34.99 -7.21
CA ARG A 404 11.36 -34.87 -6.08
C ARG A 404 11.53 -33.60 -5.23
N LYS A 405 12.45 -32.69 -5.59
CA LYS A 405 12.84 -31.50 -4.81
C LYS A 405 13.22 -31.79 -3.34
N LEU A 406 13.75 -33.00 -3.07
CA LEU A 406 14.19 -33.43 -1.74
C LEU A 406 15.67 -33.11 -1.50
N ARG A 407 16.05 -32.87 -0.25
CA ARG A 407 17.45 -32.67 0.15
C ARG A 407 18.18 -34.00 0.14
N CYS A 408 19.24 -34.14 -0.65
CA CYS A 408 20.05 -35.36 -0.71
C CYS A 408 21.21 -35.30 0.30
N ASP A 409 21.47 -36.42 0.98
CA ASP A 409 22.55 -36.61 1.96
C ASP A 409 23.76 -37.40 1.40
N ARG A 410 23.73 -37.72 0.09
CA ARG A 410 24.78 -38.43 -0.67
C ARG A 410 25.18 -39.84 -0.20
N ALA A 411 24.51 -40.42 0.80
CA ALA A 411 24.68 -41.83 1.13
C ALA A 411 24.23 -42.77 -0.01
N LEU A 412 24.59 -44.05 0.09
CA LEU A 412 24.25 -45.12 -0.87
C LEU A 412 23.57 -46.28 -0.13
N PRO A 413 22.23 -46.40 -0.17
CA PRO A 413 21.26 -45.44 -0.70
C PRO A 413 21.16 -44.16 0.17
N CYS A 414 20.71 -43.06 -0.43
CA CYS A 414 20.54 -41.78 0.28
C CYS A 414 19.25 -41.83 1.13
N ARG A 415 19.22 -41.23 2.33
CA ARG A 415 18.08 -41.40 3.28
C ARG A 415 16.73 -41.05 2.65
N SER A 416 16.67 -39.95 1.90
CA SER A 416 15.46 -39.49 1.19
C SER A 416 15.02 -40.38 0.02
N CYS A 417 15.86 -41.32 -0.44
CA CYS A 417 15.47 -42.39 -1.36
C CYS A 417 15.15 -43.71 -0.64
N ALA A 418 15.86 -44.02 0.46
CA ALA A 418 15.70 -45.27 1.21
C ALA A 418 14.33 -45.41 1.90
N VAL A 419 13.62 -44.31 2.16
CA VAL A 419 12.25 -44.31 2.71
C VAL A 419 11.19 -44.69 1.66
N ALA A 420 11.52 -44.66 0.37
CA ALA A 420 10.62 -45.16 -0.68
C ALA A 420 10.87 -46.66 -0.92
N THR A 421 9.80 -47.47 -0.94
CA THR A 421 9.78 -48.94 -0.92
C THR A 421 10.27 -49.64 -2.21
N SER A 422 11.26 -49.07 -2.90
CA SER A 422 11.92 -49.64 -4.09
C SER A 422 13.43 -49.67 -3.86
N ALA A 423 14.02 -50.86 -3.76
CA ALA A 423 15.42 -51.07 -3.39
C ALA A 423 16.39 -50.84 -4.57
N GLU A 424 16.42 -49.61 -5.10
CA GLU A 424 17.29 -49.20 -6.21
C GLU A 424 18.31 -48.14 -5.75
N SER A 425 19.56 -48.26 -6.23
CA SER A 425 20.69 -47.39 -5.86
C SER A 425 20.62 -45.98 -6.44
N CYS A 426 21.08 -44.98 -5.68
CA CYS A 426 21.09 -43.57 -6.10
C CYS A 426 22.20 -43.27 -7.13
N SER A 427 21.83 -42.67 -8.27
CA SER A 427 22.75 -42.14 -9.29
C SER A 427 22.95 -40.62 -9.18
N TYR A 428 24.14 -40.16 -9.55
CA TYR A 428 24.59 -38.77 -9.47
C TYR A 428 25.18 -38.30 -10.81
N PRO A 429 25.17 -36.99 -11.12
CA PRO A 429 25.84 -36.47 -12.31
C PRO A 429 27.36 -36.69 -12.23
N PRO A 430 28.03 -36.98 -13.37
CA PRO A 430 29.48 -37.11 -13.42
C PRO A 430 30.18 -35.78 -13.13
N ILE A 431 31.43 -35.86 -12.68
CA ILE A 431 32.31 -34.71 -12.41
C ILE A 431 33.34 -34.64 -13.53
N ASP A 432 33.47 -33.48 -14.18
CA ASP A 432 34.50 -33.22 -15.17
C ASP A 432 35.89 -33.12 -14.49
N PRO A 433 36.88 -33.96 -14.87
CA PRO A 433 38.23 -33.90 -14.29
C PRO A 433 38.96 -32.57 -14.52
N ALA A 434 38.71 -31.87 -15.64
CA ALA A 434 39.45 -30.66 -16.03
C ALA A 434 39.23 -29.50 -15.04
N LEU A 435 38.01 -29.40 -14.48
CA LEU A 435 37.67 -28.39 -13.48
C LEU A 435 38.31 -28.64 -12.10
N GLY A 436 38.70 -29.89 -11.79
CA GLY A 436 39.35 -30.24 -10.53
C GLY A 436 40.76 -29.66 -10.40
N ALA A 437 41.58 -29.83 -11.43
CA ALA A 437 42.97 -29.38 -11.44
C ALA A 437 43.11 -27.85 -11.27
N ALA A 438 42.22 -27.09 -11.92
CA ALA A 438 42.19 -25.62 -11.83
C ALA A 438 41.87 -25.10 -10.41
N SER A 439 41.14 -25.88 -9.59
CA SER A 439 40.87 -25.52 -8.19
C SER A 439 42.09 -25.76 -7.29
N GLN A 440 42.76 -26.90 -7.45
CA GLN A 440 43.90 -27.29 -6.61
C GLN A 440 45.11 -26.35 -6.78
N LEU A 441 45.38 -25.90 -8.01
CA LEU A 441 46.44 -24.92 -8.28
C LEU A 441 46.17 -23.52 -7.68
N LEU A 442 44.92 -23.19 -7.36
CA LEU A 442 44.57 -21.91 -6.73
C LEU A 442 44.69 -21.95 -5.19
N GLU A 443 44.54 -23.13 -4.57
CA GLU A 443 44.58 -23.28 -3.10
C GLU A 443 46.02 -23.33 -2.56
N GLN A 444 46.97 -23.91 -3.30
CA GLN A 444 48.39 -23.97 -2.92
C GLN A 444 49.11 -22.60 -2.84
N SER A 445 48.45 -21.51 -3.23
CA SER A 445 49.03 -20.16 -3.28
C SER A 445 48.85 -19.33 -1.99
N TYR A 446 48.21 -19.88 -0.96
CA TYR A 446 47.84 -19.14 0.27
C TYR A 446 48.52 -19.61 1.58
N ASP A 447 49.10 -20.83 1.62
CA ASP A 447 49.78 -21.36 2.82
C ASP A 447 51.32 -21.25 2.71
N ALA A 448 51.83 -20.05 2.96
CA ALA A 448 53.24 -19.80 3.31
C ALA A 448 53.31 -18.63 4.30
N SER A 449 53.83 -18.86 5.51
CA SER A 449 53.48 -18.05 6.68
C SER A 449 54.67 -17.44 7.45
N ILE A 450 54.56 -16.13 7.70
CA ILE A 450 55.17 -15.37 8.82
C ILE A 450 56.72 -15.16 8.74
N VAL A 451 57.20 -14.22 9.57
CA VAL A 451 58.61 -13.87 9.90
C VAL A 451 59.33 -12.82 9.02
N HIS A 452 59.67 -11.70 9.67
CA HIS A 452 60.81 -10.81 9.40
C HIS A 452 61.91 -11.11 10.45
N PRO A 453 63.22 -10.78 10.26
CA PRO A 453 63.91 -10.30 9.05
C PRO A 453 65.30 -10.98 8.78
N ALA A 454 66.06 -10.39 7.84
CA ALA A 454 67.54 -10.35 7.70
C ALA A 454 68.27 -11.37 6.78
N SER A 455 69.21 -10.81 5.97
CA SER A 455 70.52 -11.29 5.45
C SER A 455 70.77 -12.80 5.16
N ASP A 456 71.43 -13.21 4.07
CA ASP A 456 72.25 -12.48 3.08
C ASP A 456 72.40 -13.22 1.71
N SER A 457 73.08 -12.58 0.75
CA SER A 457 73.73 -13.04 -0.51
C SER A 457 73.66 -14.52 -0.99
N GLY A 458 73.59 -14.82 -2.31
CA GLY A 458 73.99 -16.18 -2.74
C GLY A 458 74.07 -16.74 -4.19
N SER A 459 73.34 -16.25 -5.22
CA SER A 459 73.53 -16.59 -6.68
C SER A 459 73.10 -17.97 -7.30
N ARG A 460 72.92 -17.96 -8.66
CA ARG A 460 72.79 -19.08 -9.66
C ARG A 460 71.47 -19.91 -9.62
N ARG A 461 70.92 -20.59 -10.65
CA ARG A 461 70.89 -20.70 -12.16
C ARG A 461 70.19 -22.09 -12.44
N THR A 462 69.53 -22.49 -13.55
CA THR A 462 68.74 -21.93 -14.68
C THR A 462 68.06 -23.11 -15.49
N ASP A 463 67.14 -22.81 -16.45
CA ASP A 463 66.86 -23.50 -17.77
C ASP A 463 65.74 -24.58 -18.03
N HIS A 464 64.92 -24.32 -19.10
CA HIS A 464 64.26 -25.18 -20.16
C HIS A 464 63.26 -26.37 -19.86
N SER A 465 62.33 -26.86 -20.75
CA SER A 465 61.59 -26.37 -21.98
C SER A 465 60.51 -27.36 -22.57
N ASP A 466 59.52 -26.86 -23.35
CA ASP A 466 58.89 -27.39 -24.63
C ASP A 466 57.77 -28.50 -24.83
N TYR A 467 56.78 -28.19 -25.73
CA TYR A 467 56.20 -28.95 -26.92
C TYR A 467 54.82 -29.74 -27.03
N THR A 468 53.87 -29.21 -27.86
CA THR A 468 53.08 -29.76 -29.04
C THR A 468 51.81 -30.72 -29.11
N THR A 469 50.88 -30.37 -30.04
CA THR A 469 50.06 -31.16 -31.06
C THR A 469 48.62 -31.73 -30.86
N SER A 470 47.94 -32.06 -31.99
CA SER A 470 46.50 -32.40 -32.28
C SER A 470 46.37 -33.71 -33.15
N PRO A 471 45.28 -34.11 -33.91
CA PRO A 471 43.88 -33.65 -34.12
C PRO A 471 42.73 -34.75 -34.24
N GLU A 472 41.49 -34.31 -34.51
CA GLU A 472 40.32 -34.92 -35.26
C GLU A 472 39.82 -36.39 -35.14
N ALA A 473 38.49 -36.57 -34.91
CA ALA A 473 37.62 -37.60 -35.54
C ALA A 473 36.08 -37.40 -35.36
N PHE A 474 35.31 -37.75 -36.40
CA PHE A 474 33.88 -37.56 -36.74
C PHE A 474 32.70 -37.99 -35.80
N SER A 475 31.63 -37.17 -35.85
CA SER A 475 30.16 -37.48 -35.87
C SER A 475 29.47 -38.40 -34.85
N ASN A 476 28.50 -37.85 -34.08
CA ASN A 476 27.05 -37.90 -34.41
C ASN A 476 26.17 -37.12 -33.40
N LEU A 477 24.90 -36.88 -33.76
CA LEU A 477 23.83 -36.24 -32.95
C LEU A 477 24.05 -34.76 -32.55
N VAL A 478 23.71 -33.83 -33.45
CA VAL A 478 23.36 -32.44 -33.12
C VAL A 478 22.13 -32.00 -33.92
N GLN A 479 21.06 -31.63 -33.22
CA GLN A 479 20.10 -30.60 -33.65
C GLN A 479 19.76 -29.74 -32.41
N PRO A 480 19.98 -28.42 -32.45
CA PRO A 480 19.52 -27.52 -31.39
C PRO A 480 18.03 -27.19 -31.56
N LEU A 481 17.39 -26.73 -30.48
CA LEU A 481 16.11 -26.03 -30.56
C LEU A 481 16.38 -24.56 -30.91
N ASP A 482 15.86 -24.11 -32.05
CA ASP A 482 15.90 -22.69 -32.43
C ASP A 482 15.00 -21.83 -31.54
N PRO A 483 15.32 -20.53 -31.36
CA PRO A 483 14.41 -19.58 -30.76
C PRO A 483 13.20 -19.33 -31.68
N LEU A 484 12.02 -19.13 -31.10
CA LEU A 484 10.79 -18.83 -31.84
C LEU A 484 10.88 -17.45 -32.51
N LEU A 485 11.35 -17.43 -33.76
CA LEU A 485 10.91 -16.47 -34.76
C LEU A 485 9.40 -16.64 -34.97
N LEU A 486 8.66 -15.54 -34.88
CA LEU A 486 7.36 -15.41 -35.50
C LEU A 486 7.54 -14.45 -36.68
N ASP A 487 7.56 -15.01 -37.88
CA ASP A 487 7.29 -14.23 -39.08
C ASP A 487 5.84 -13.74 -38.98
N ALA A 488 5.66 -12.42 -39.04
CA ALA A 488 4.37 -11.74 -38.92
C ALA A 488 4.14 -10.84 -40.14
N ASP A 489 4.32 -11.42 -41.32
CA ASP A 489 3.76 -10.88 -42.56
C ASP A 489 2.27 -11.24 -42.66
N GLU A 490 1.53 -10.40 -43.39
CA GLU A 490 0.08 -10.41 -43.62
C GLU A 490 -0.82 -9.97 -42.45
N PHE A 491 -1.95 -9.33 -42.83
CA PHE A 491 -3.03 -8.83 -41.95
C PHE A 491 -2.72 -7.66 -40.98
N SER A 492 -2.13 -6.59 -41.53
CA SER A 492 -2.52 -5.22 -41.17
C SER A 492 -3.06 -4.47 -42.39
N PRO A 493 -4.13 -3.66 -42.27
CA PRO A 493 -4.70 -2.92 -43.39
C PRO A 493 -3.81 -1.76 -43.84
N VAL A 494 -3.09 -2.02 -44.93
CA VAL A 494 -2.33 -1.13 -45.82
C VAL A 494 -2.55 0.38 -45.65
N PHE A 495 -1.49 1.11 -45.27
CA PHE A 495 -1.20 2.46 -45.79
C PHE A 495 0.31 2.59 -46.01
N SER A 496 0.72 3.08 -47.19
CA SER A 496 2.06 2.85 -47.74
C SER A 496 2.80 4.11 -48.19
N GLY A 497 4.13 4.13 -47.98
CA GLY A 497 5.08 4.82 -48.87
C GLY A 497 5.38 6.30 -48.58
N GLY A 498 6.41 6.54 -47.75
CA GLY A 498 7.12 7.82 -47.66
C GLY A 498 8.62 7.55 -47.37
N PRO A 499 9.56 8.37 -47.89
CA PRO A 499 10.98 8.07 -47.79
C PRO A 499 11.54 8.21 -46.37
N ALA A 500 12.56 7.42 -46.04
CA ALA A 500 13.18 7.43 -44.73
C ALA A 500 13.86 8.78 -44.39
N ILE A 501 13.50 9.34 -43.24
CA ILE A 501 14.15 10.50 -42.63
C ILE A 501 15.22 10.00 -41.64
N PRO A 502 16.43 10.58 -41.57
CA PRO A 502 17.50 10.08 -40.69
C PRO A 502 17.16 10.13 -39.20
N ALA A 503 17.76 9.22 -38.42
CA ALA A 503 17.56 9.08 -36.98
C ALA A 503 18.36 10.11 -36.15
N GLU A 504 18.13 11.42 -36.37
CA GLU A 504 18.77 12.51 -35.62
C GLU A 504 17.77 13.60 -35.16
N SER A 505 16.94 13.32 -34.16
CA SER A 505 16.13 14.38 -33.50
C SER A 505 15.76 14.13 -32.02
N THR A 506 16.61 13.46 -31.24
CA THR A 506 16.48 13.39 -29.76
C THR A 506 17.66 14.03 -29.02
N MET A 507 18.24 15.08 -29.60
CA MET A 507 19.12 16.01 -28.88
C MET A 507 18.38 17.32 -28.58
N PHE A 508 17.82 17.43 -27.36
CA PHE A 508 17.51 18.72 -26.76
C PHE A 508 18.18 18.86 -25.39
N GLY A 509 19.50 19.03 -25.44
CA GLY A 509 20.31 19.50 -24.33
C GLY A 509 21.23 20.64 -24.75
N PRO A 510 20.74 21.90 -24.82
CA PRO A 510 21.60 23.07 -24.74
C PRO A 510 21.92 23.40 -23.27
N SER A 511 23.11 23.94 -23.02
CA SER A 511 23.70 24.06 -21.69
C SER A 511 23.25 25.30 -20.89
N VAL A 512 23.02 25.09 -19.58
CA VAL A 512 23.15 26.09 -18.49
C VAL A 512 22.28 27.35 -18.57
N GLY A 513 21.16 27.28 -17.86
CA GLY A 513 20.54 28.41 -17.16
C GLY A 513 20.05 27.94 -15.79
N ASN A 514 20.01 28.81 -14.78
CA ASN A 514 19.57 28.44 -13.41
C ASN A 514 18.03 28.29 -13.32
N GLY A 515 17.49 27.27 -14.01
CA GLY A 515 16.09 26.88 -13.95
C GLY A 515 15.93 25.49 -13.35
N VAL A 516 15.04 25.34 -12.37
CA VAL A 516 14.63 24.02 -11.88
C VAL A 516 13.99 23.25 -13.03
N GLN A 517 14.40 22.01 -13.24
CA GLN A 517 13.77 21.11 -14.22
C GLN A 517 12.38 20.75 -13.72
N TYR A 518 11.37 21.52 -14.13
CA TYR A 518 9.97 21.22 -13.84
C TYR A 518 9.58 19.86 -14.44
N ASP A 519 9.39 18.90 -13.55
CA ASP A 519 8.82 17.60 -13.81
C ASP A 519 7.31 17.69 -13.56
N PHE A 520 6.52 17.42 -14.59
CA PHE A 520 5.05 17.46 -14.52
C PHE A 520 4.42 16.09 -14.29
N ARG A 521 5.24 15.05 -14.05
CA ARG A 521 4.79 13.72 -13.60
C ARG A 521 4.26 13.83 -12.17
N CYS A 522 2.99 14.20 -12.04
CA CYS A 522 2.33 14.37 -10.77
C CYS A 522 2.30 13.07 -9.95
N SER A 523 2.06 13.19 -8.65
CA SER A 523 1.71 12.08 -7.75
C SER A 523 0.29 11.56 -8.02
N GLY A 524 -0.02 11.30 -9.30
CA GLY A 524 -1.35 10.99 -9.81
C GLY A 524 -2.39 12.09 -9.58
N PHE A 525 -3.66 11.68 -9.68
CA PHE A 525 -4.83 12.45 -9.26
C PHE A 525 -5.34 11.86 -7.94
N ASP A 526 -5.37 12.67 -6.88
CA ASP A 526 -6.21 12.42 -5.71
C ASP A 526 -7.33 13.48 -5.72
N TRP A 527 -8.58 13.04 -5.82
CA TRP A 527 -9.73 13.96 -5.81
C TRP A 527 -9.82 14.76 -4.49
N LEU A 528 -9.19 14.26 -3.43
CA LEU A 528 -9.09 14.93 -2.13
C LEU A 528 -8.18 16.17 -2.15
N ASP A 529 -7.41 16.40 -3.21
CA ASP A 529 -6.54 17.59 -3.35
C ASP A 529 -7.29 18.84 -3.86
N PHE A 530 -8.58 18.70 -4.19
CA PHE A 530 -9.43 19.75 -4.75
C PHE A 530 -10.36 20.35 -3.69
N ASP A 531 -9.78 21.15 -2.79
CA ASP A 531 -10.55 22.01 -1.87
C ASP A 531 -11.12 23.23 -2.63
N VAL A 532 -12.23 23.00 -3.36
CA VAL A 532 -12.95 24.03 -4.13
C VAL A 532 -13.91 24.81 -3.22
N PRO A 533 -13.88 26.16 -3.21
CA PRO A 533 -14.86 26.97 -2.48
C PRO A 533 -16.30 26.76 -2.98
N ASP A 534 -17.28 26.94 -2.11
CA ASP A 534 -18.69 26.87 -2.51
C ASP A 534 -19.10 28.07 -3.38
N VAL A 535 -19.25 27.78 -4.67
CA VAL A 535 -19.84 28.66 -5.68
C VAL A 535 -21.23 28.14 -6.01
N GLU A 536 -22.23 29.03 -6.01
CA GLU A 536 -23.61 28.69 -6.36
C GLU A 536 -23.75 28.39 -7.86
N LEU A 537 -24.45 27.29 -8.18
CA LEU A 537 -24.73 26.88 -9.55
C LEU A 537 -26.03 27.54 -10.04
N ALA A 538 -25.91 28.63 -10.81
CA ALA A 538 -27.04 29.27 -11.46
C ALA A 538 -27.53 28.45 -12.67
N ILE A 539 -28.52 27.56 -12.45
CA ILE A 539 -29.18 26.76 -13.49
C ILE A 539 -30.69 26.70 -13.20
N ASP A 540 -31.50 27.19 -14.14
CA ASP A 540 -32.97 27.15 -14.06
C ASP A 540 -33.52 25.72 -14.28
N TYR A 541 -34.61 25.39 -13.58
CA TYR A 541 -35.27 24.09 -13.67
C TYR A 541 -36.19 23.99 -14.89
N VAL A 542 -36.08 22.90 -15.64
CA VAL A 542 -37.12 22.41 -16.55
C VAL A 542 -37.36 20.93 -16.26
N VAL A 543 -38.59 20.58 -15.87
CA VAL A 543 -39.03 19.20 -15.60
C VAL A 543 -39.93 18.74 -16.74
N GLY A 544 -39.76 17.50 -17.19
CA GLY A 544 -40.64 16.85 -18.17
C GLY A 544 -40.99 15.44 -17.70
N ASP A 545 -42.27 15.19 -17.46
CA ASP A 545 -42.76 13.90 -16.96
C ASP A 545 -42.79 12.82 -18.06
N VAL A 546 -42.45 11.58 -17.67
CA VAL A 546 -42.77 10.36 -18.43
C VAL A 546 -43.29 9.32 -17.44
N ALA A 547 -44.51 8.84 -17.65
CA ALA A 547 -45.19 7.89 -16.75
C ALA A 547 -45.35 6.50 -17.39
N VAL A 548 -45.26 5.45 -16.57
CA VAL A 548 -45.43 4.03 -16.93
C VAL A 548 -46.32 3.35 -15.85
N PRO A 549 -47.28 2.48 -16.22
CA PRO A 549 -48.45 2.20 -15.35
C PRO A 549 -48.29 1.04 -14.36
N ALA A 550 -49.12 1.05 -13.32
CA ALA A 550 -49.23 0.00 -12.31
C ALA A 550 -50.15 -1.17 -12.74
N SER A 551 -50.00 -2.33 -12.08
CA SER A 551 -50.91 -3.49 -12.17
C SER A 551 -51.23 -4.07 -10.79
N THR A 552 -52.25 -4.92 -10.68
CA THR A 552 -53.11 -4.98 -9.47
C THR A 552 -53.22 -6.34 -8.77
N SER A 553 -53.09 -6.31 -7.43
CA SER A 553 -53.84 -7.08 -6.42
C SER A 553 -53.89 -8.63 -6.45
N GLY A 554 -53.59 -9.27 -5.30
CA GLY A 554 -53.95 -10.69 -5.09
C GLY A 554 -53.43 -11.33 -3.79
N MET A 555 -54.04 -11.04 -2.63
CA MET A 555 -53.92 -11.83 -1.39
C MET A 555 -55.17 -12.72 -1.21
N PRO A 556 -55.06 -13.94 -0.65
CA PRO A 556 -55.45 -14.11 0.77
C PRO A 556 -54.78 -15.28 1.53
N GLY A 557 -54.98 -15.33 2.86
CA GLY A 557 -55.04 -16.59 3.62
C GLY A 557 -54.10 -16.71 4.84
N SER A 558 -54.61 -16.40 6.03
CA SER A 558 -53.96 -16.65 7.32
C SER A 558 -54.49 -17.91 8.03
N MET A 559 -53.76 -18.43 9.04
CA MET A 559 -54.23 -18.96 10.35
C MET A 559 -53.10 -19.79 11.03
N PRO A 560 -53.12 -20.01 12.38
CA PRO A 560 -51.91 -19.76 13.15
C PRO A 560 -51.41 -20.90 14.07
N GLY A 561 -50.12 -20.79 14.41
CA GLY A 561 -49.64 -20.75 15.80
C GLY A 561 -49.86 -21.94 16.76
N HIS A 562 -48.74 -22.50 17.23
CA HIS A 562 -48.63 -22.99 18.61
C HIS A 562 -47.29 -22.58 19.22
N SER A 563 -47.29 -22.27 20.52
CA SER A 563 -46.13 -21.88 21.32
C SER A 563 -46.11 -22.74 22.59
N ILE A 564 -44.92 -23.20 23.02
CA ILE A 564 -44.68 -23.78 24.35
C ILE A 564 -43.21 -23.53 24.78
N THR A 565 -43.08 -22.63 25.75
CA THR A 565 -42.33 -22.74 27.02
C THR A 565 -40.84 -23.15 27.05
N LEU A 566 -40.05 -22.36 27.80
CA LEU A 566 -38.63 -22.55 28.16
C LEU A 566 -38.43 -23.55 29.34
N ILE A 567 -37.17 -23.67 29.82
CA ILE A 567 -36.66 -23.96 31.20
C ILE A 567 -35.67 -25.15 31.26
N PRO A 568 -34.45 -25.04 31.87
CA PRO A 568 -33.62 -23.86 32.14
C PRO A 568 -32.08 -24.07 31.96
N THR A 569 -31.33 -23.06 32.37
CA THR A 569 -29.86 -22.94 32.56
C THR A 569 -29.06 -24.16 33.05
N LEU A 570 -27.82 -24.26 32.55
CA LEU A 570 -26.65 -24.73 33.32
C LEU A 570 -25.43 -23.81 33.07
N GLN A 571 -24.55 -23.69 34.07
CA GLN A 571 -23.30 -22.91 34.08
C GLN A 571 -22.32 -23.52 35.10
N PRO A 572 -21.02 -23.13 35.13
CA PRO A 572 -20.13 -22.74 34.03
C PRO A 572 -18.75 -23.46 34.15
N LYS A 573 -17.79 -23.27 33.21
CA LYS A 573 -16.35 -23.04 33.56
C LYS A 573 -15.35 -22.78 32.40
N SER A 574 -14.30 -22.04 32.79
CA SER A 574 -12.88 -22.11 32.39
C SER A 574 -12.44 -21.94 30.92
N SER A 575 -12.30 -20.66 30.52
CA SER A 575 -10.99 -20.04 30.23
C SER A 575 -9.90 -20.81 29.46
N VAL A 576 -9.85 -20.64 28.13
CA VAL A 576 -8.71 -20.05 27.38
C VAL A 576 -9.32 -19.26 26.22
N LEU A 577 -8.79 -18.07 25.88
CA LEU A 577 -9.10 -17.39 24.61
C LEU A 577 -7.91 -17.58 23.65
N PRO A 578 -8.09 -18.25 22.48
CA PRO A 578 -7.09 -18.29 21.42
C PRO A 578 -7.03 -16.96 20.65
N TRP A 579 -6.06 -16.82 19.73
CA TRP A 579 -5.95 -15.62 18.91
C TRP A 579 -7.05 -15.59 17.83
N PRO A 580 -7.62 -14.42 17.45
CA PRO A 580 -8.76 -14.30 16.53
C PRO A 580 -8.55 -14.79 15.07
N PHE A 581 -7.42 -15.43 14.75
CA PHE A 581 -7.17 -16.08 13.46
C PHE A 581 -7.08 -17.61 13.54
N GLU A 582 -7.25 -18.21 14.73
CA GLU A 582 -7.07 -19.67 14.94
C GLU A 582 -8.39 -20.45 15.04
N GLN A 583 -9.55 -19.77 14.95
CA GLN A 583 -10.88 -20.40 15.05
C GLN A 583 -11.49 -20.68 13.66
N GLY A 584 -11.08 -21.81 13.06
CA GLY A 584 -11.70 -22.36 11.86
C GLY A 584 -12.84 -23.35 12.19
N HIS A 585 -13.99 -23.18 11.53
CA HIS A 585 -15.12 -24.13 11.47
C HIS A 585 -15.83 -24.51 12.79
N GLU A 586 -16.66 -23.61 13.32
CA GLU A 586 -17.95 -24.02 13.92
C GLU A 586 -19.10 -23.25 13.26
N THR A 587 -20.16 -23.97 12.88
CA THR A 587 -21.25 -23.45 12.03
C THR A 587 -22.53 -23.19 12.81
N SER A 588 -22.81 -21.92 13.12
CA SER A 588 -24.20 -21.45 13.31
C SER A 588 -24.35 -19.97 12.98
N SER A 589 -25.46 -19.60 12.34
CA SER A 589 -25.74 -18.22 11.92
C SER A 589 -26.42 -17.43 13.05
N ALA A 590 -25.66 -17.10 14.10
CA ALA A 590 -26.12 -16.18 15.13
C ALA A 590 -26.33 -14.78 14.54
N ARG A 591 -27.54 -14.23 14.65
CA ARG A 591 -27.76 -12.79 14.37
C ARG A 591 -27.24 -12.00 15.56
N CYS A 592 -26.18 -11.23 15.35
CA CYS A 592 -25.56 -10.45 16.42
C CYS A 592 -26.58 -9.41 16.95
N PRO A 593 -26.84 -9.36 18.27
CA PRO A 593 -27.67 -8.30 18.83
C PRO A 593 -26.93 -6.97 18.69
N LEU A 594 -27.57 -6.02 18.02
CA LEU A 594 -27.04 -4.67 17.86
C LEU A 594 -27.11 -3.90 19.21
N PRO A 595 -26.26 -2.89 19.43
CA PRO A 595 -26.41 -1.99 20.57
C PRO A 595 -27.77 -1.27 20.48
N PRO A 596 -28.30 -0.69 21.58
CA PRO A 596 -29.55 0.07 21.55
C PRO A 596 -29.40 1.31 20.66
N LEU A 597 -29.69 1.16 19.36
CA LEU A 597 -29.42 2.15 18.33
C LEU A 597 -30.14 3.48 18.59
N ARG A 598 -31.29 3.44 19.27
CA ARG A 598 -32.00 4.62 19.79
C ARG A 598 -31.10 5.52 20.64
N GLU A 599 -30.24 4.97 21.49
CA GLU A 599 -29.31 5.75 22.34
C GLU A 599 -28.10 6.28 21.56
N VAL A 600 -27.62 5.51 20.59
CA VAL A 600 -26.51 5.91 19.70
C VAL A 600 -26.94 7.07 18.79
N LEU A 601 -28.18 7.05 18.30
CA LEU A 601 -28.67 7.93 17.23
C LEU A 601 -29.51 9.12 17.71
N GLN A 602 -29.97 9.13 18.97
CA GLN A 602 -30.57 10.31 19.60
C GLN A 602 -29.66 11.55 19.62
N LYS A 603 -28.35 11.41 19.36
CA LYS A 603 -27.41 12.53 19.18
C LYS A 603 -27.31 13.05 17.74
N SER A 604 -27.62 12.24 16.73
CA SER A 604 -27.51 12.63 15.31
C SER A 604 -28.83 13.14 14.73
N LEU A 605 -29.97 12.58 15.15
CA LEU A 605 -31.28 12.84 14.54
C LEU A 605 -31.94 14.20 14.89
N GLN A 606 -31.26 15.08 15.64
CA GLN A 606 -31.88 16.31 16.19
C GLN A 606 -31.97 17.49 15.20
N THR A 607 -31.66 17.29 13.91
CA THR A 607 -31.41 18.36 12.94
C THR A 607 -32.38 18.46 11.77
N SER A 608 -33.36 17.56 11.63
CA SER A 608 -34.35 17.56 10.54
C SER A 608 -35.79 17.51 11.03
N SER A 609 -36.70 18.19 10.31
CA SER A 609 -38.10 18.37 10.71
C SER A 609 -39.10 17.82 9.70
N GLY A 610 -40.22 17.29 10.21
CA GLY A 610 -41.33 16.79 9.41
C GLY A 610 -41.29 15.29 9.10
N THR A 611 -42.40 14.80 8.55
CA THR A 611 -42.85 13.39 8.48
C THR A 611 -41.82 12.32 8.08
N LYS A 612 -40.75 12.68 7.36
CA LYS A 612 -39.64 11.76 7.02
C LYS A 612 -38.91 11.25 8.27
N THR A 613 -38.83 12.05 9.34
CA THR A 613 -38.21 11.63 10.61
C THR A 613 -38.87 10.36 11.16
N ALA A 614 -40.20 10.24 11.12
CA ALA A 614 -40.92 9.06 11.62
C ALA A 614 -40.63 7.77 10.83
N ALA A 615 -40.40 7.86 9.51
CA ALA A 615 -40.03 6.72 8.68
C ALA A 615 -38.58 6.28 8.91
N LEU A 616 -37.66 7.25 9.11
CA LEU A 616 -36.27 6.98 9.45
C LEU A 616 -36.13 6.44 10.88
N GLU A 617 -36.86 6.99 11.85
CA GLU A 617 -36.98 6.47 13.21
C GLU A 617 -37.54 5.05 13.22
N GLY A 618 -38.59 4.78 12.44
CA GLY A 618 -39.15 3.45 12.24
C GLY A 618 -38.15 2.45 11.65
N LEU A 619 -37.41 2.87 10.62
CA LEU A 619 -36.35 2.07 10.01
C LEU A 619 -35.20 1.80 11.01
N VAL A 620 -34.76 2.81 11.77
CA VAL A 620 -33.79 2.64 12.87
C VAL A 620 -34.32 1.69 13.95
N GLN A 621 -35.59 1.79 14.32
CA GLN A 621 -36.22 0.94 15.33
C GLN A 621 -36.30 -0.51 14.87
N ILE A 622 -36.69 -0.78 13.62
CA ILE A 622 -36.68 -2.13 13.03
C ILE A 622 -35.27 -2.70 12.93
N LEU A 623 -34.30 -1.86 12.53
CA LEU A 623 -32.89 -2.24 12.49
C LEU A 623 -32.25 -2.33 13.90
N SER A 624 -32.98 -2.00 14.97
CA SER A 624 -32.57 -2.25 16.36
C SER A 624 -32.95 -3.67 16.83
N GLU A 625 -33.91 -4.32 16.19
CA GLU A 625 -34.44 -5.61 16.64
C GLU A 625 -33.52 -6.79 16.28
N GLN A 626 -33.48 -7.81 17.14
CA GLN A 626 -32.67 -9.02 16.92
C GLN A 626 -33.11 -9.84 15.69
N LYS A 627 -34.37 -9.66 15.27
CA LYS A 627 -34.96 -10.19 14.04
C LYS A 627 -35.94 -9.14 13.54
N LEU A 628 -36.06 -8.96 12.22
CA LEU A 628 -37.14 -8.12 11.70
C LEU A 628 -38.49 -8.72 12.12
N PRO A 629 -39.41 -7.93 12.68
CA PRO A 629 -40.77 -8.39 12.96
C PRO A 629 -41.46 -8.73 11.64
N ARG A 630 -42.39 -9.70 11.65
CA ARG A 630 -43.19 -9.99 10.46
C ARG A 630 -44.13 -8.81 10.20
N PRO A 631 -44.53 -8.52 8.95
CA PRO A 631 -45.49 -7.46 8.66
C PRO A 631 -46.82 -7.61 9.43
N GLU A 632 -47.19 -8.83 9.82
CA GLU A 632 -48.36 -9.16 10.63
C GLU A 632 -48.19 -8.84 12.13
N ASP A 633 -46.95 -8.80 12.64
CA ASP A 633 -46.63 -8.58 14.07
C ASP A 633 -46.49 -7.08 14.43
N VAL A 634 -46.48 -6.19 13.43
CA VAL A 634 -46.15 -4.77 13.60
C VAL A 634 -47.39 -3.93 13.90
N THR A 635 -47.54 -3.53 15.16
CA THR A 635 -48.65 -2.69 15.64
C THR A 635 -48.33 -1.20 15.68
N GLU A 636 -47.05 -0.80 15.65
CA GLU A 636 -46.65 0.61 15.67
C GLU A 636 -46.60 1.22 14.24
N PRO A 637 -47.22 2.39 13.99
CA PRO A 637 -47.29 2.98 12.65
C PRO A 637 -45.91 3.38 12.12
N ASN A 638 -45.01 3.88 12.97
CA ASN A 638 -43.65 4.25 12.58
C ASN A 638 -42.86 3.01 12.09
N MET A 639 -42.95 1.88 12.80
CA MET A 639 -42.36 0.61 12.33
C MET A 639 -42.95 0.20 10.98
N SER A 640 -44.28 0.28 10.77
CA SER A 640 -44.88 -0.06 9.48
C SER A 640 -44.29 0.77 8.33
N MET A 641 -44.20 2.09 8.52
CA MET A 641 -43.54 3.01 7.57
C MET A 641 -42.06 2.67 7.33
N GLY A 642 -41.34 2.25 8.37
CA GLY A 642 -39.93 1.83 8.29
C GLY A 642 -39.72 0.54 7.49
N ILE A 643 -40.61 -0.45 7.62
CA ILE A 643 -40.57 -1.69 6.83
C ILE A 643 -40.87 -1.42 5.36
N ASP A 644 -41.86 -0.58 5.06
CA ASP A 644 -42.22 -0.27 3.67
C ASP A 644 -41.20 0.67 3.00
N LEU A 645 -40.52 1.53 3.77
CA LEU A 645 -39.32 2.24 3.29
C LEU A 645 -38.19 1.25 3.00
N LEU A 646 -37.87 0.35 3.94
CA LEU A 646 -36.79 -0.64 3.78
C LEU A 646 -37.00 -1.52 2.54
N LYS A 647 -38.22 -2.02 2.30
CA LYS A 647 -38.57 -2.76 1.07
C LYS A 647 -38.25 -1.95 -0.18
N ARG A 648 -38.81 -0.73 -0.33
CA ARG A 648 -38.57 0.12 -1.51
C ARG A 648 -37.09 0.36 -1.78
N LEU A 649 -36.30 0.59 -0.73
CA LEU A 649 -34.85 0.79 -0.88
C LEU A 649 -34.13 -0.50 -1.31
N LEU A 650 -34.56 -1.67 -0.85
CA LEU A 650 -34.03 -2.97 -1.28
C LEU A 650 -34.45 -3.31 -2.71
N ASP A 651 -35.67 -2.98 -3.12
CA ASP A 651 -36.15 -3.14 -4.49
C ASP A 651 -35.30 -2.29 -5.47
N VAL A 652 -35.00 -1.04 -5.11
CA VAL A 652 -34.07 -0.17 -5.84
C VAL A 652 -32.63 -0.73 -5.84
N TYR A 653 -32.15 -1.28 -4.72
CA TYR A 653 -30.84 -1.94 -4.68
C TYR A 653 -30.76 -3.12 -5.68
N PHE A 654 -31.76 -4.00 -5.70
CA PHE A 654 -31.77 -5.19 -6.56
C PHE A 654 -31.97 -4.84 -8.04
N SER A 655 -32.77 -3.82 -8.35
CA SER A 655 -33.00 -3.39 -9.74
C SER A 655 -31.89 -2.53 -10.32
N CYS A 656 -31.20 -1.71 -9.52
CA CYS A 656 -30.21 -0.74 -10.02
C CYS A 656 -28.74 -1.06 -9.67
N PHE A 657 -28.45 -1.80 -8.59
CA PHE A 657 -27.06 -2.00 -8.11
C PHE A 657 -26.58 -3.45 -8.09
N GLN A 658 -27.44 -4.43 -7.84
CA GLN A 658 -27.06 -5.85 -7.90
C GLN A 658 -26.47 -6.24 -9.27
N MET A 659 -26.91 -5.63 -10.37
CA MET A 659 -26.30 -5.82 -11.70
C MET A 659 -24.91 -5.18 -11.86
N ILE A 660 -24.60 -4.15 -11.07
CA ILE A 660 -23.29 -3.50 -11.03
C ILE A 660 -22.32 -4.32 -10.17
N GLN A 661 -22.79 -4.89 -9.06
CA GLN A 661 -22.03 -5.74 -8.13
C GLN A 661 -22.83 -7.02 -7.78
N PRO A 662 -22.76 -8.09 -8.59
CA PRO A 662 -23.62 -9.27 -8.48
C PRO A 662 -23.14 -10.26 -7.41
N ILE A 663 -23.12 -9.78 -6.15
CA ILE A 663 -22.63 -10.48 -4.96
C ILE A 663 -23.68 -11.47 -4.42
N PHE A 664 -24.98 -11.18 -4.55
CA PHE A 664 -26.05 -11.99 -3.95
C PHE A 664 -26.72 -12.91 -4.96
N HIS A 665 -27.10 -14.11 -4.51
CA HIS A 665 -27.85 -15.09 -5.29
C HIS A 665 -29.34 -14.83 -5.09
N THR A 666 -29.94 -14.01 -5.95
CA THR A 666 -31.35 -13.58 -5.86
C THR A 666 -32.34 -14.74 -5.66
N PRO A 667 -32.22 -15.90 -6.35
CA PRO A 667 -33.15 -17.03 -6.18
C PRO A 667 -33.17 -17.67 -4.78
N THR A 668 -32.15 -17.45 -3.94
CA THR A 668 -32.11 -17.93 -2.54
C THR A 668 -31.98 -16.80 -1.53
N TRP A 669 -32.26 -15.55 -1.92
CA TRP A 669 -32.20 -14.40 -1.02
C TRP A 669 -33.55 -14.20 -0.32
N ASN A 670 -33.52 -13.93 0.98
CA ASN A 670 -34.69 -13.61 1.78
C ASN A 670 -34.40 -12.43 2.73
N MET A 671 -35.21 -11.37 2.65
CA MET A 671 -35.11 -10.22 3.56
C MET A 671 -35.23 -10.66 5.03
N ALA A 672 -36.07 -11.65 5.33
CA ALA A 672 -36.29 -12.11 6.70
C ALA A 672 -35.07 -12.85 7.28
N ASP A 673 -34.16 -13.37 6.45
CA ASP A 673 -32.95 -14.11 6.88
C ASP A 673 -31.64 -13.35 6.68
N CYS A 674 -31.67 -12.26 5.91
CA CYS A 674 -30.55 -11.36 5.74
C CYS A 674 -30.16 -10.67 7.08
N PRO A 675 -28.85 -10.60 7.44
CA PRO A 675 -28.41 -9.87 8.62
C PRO A 675 -28.77 -8.38 8.57
N THR A 676 -29.21 -7.83 9.71
CA THR A 676 -29.70 -6.45 9.86
C THR A 676 -28.71 -5.39 9.34
N MET A 677 -27.40 -5.59 9.58
CA MET A 677 -26.33 -4.73 9.05
C MET A 677 -26.26 -4.76 7.51
N LEU A 678 -26.43 -5.93 6.90
CA LEU A 678 -26.36 -6.07 5.44
C LEU A 678 -27.56 -5.35 4.80
N LEU A 679 -28.76 -5.55 5.33
CA LEU A 679 -29.97 -4.83 4.93
C LEU A 679 -29.78 -3.30 5.01
N ALA A 680 -29.16 -2.79 6.08
CA ALA A 680 -28.87 -1.37 6.21
C ALA A 680 -27.93 -0.85 5.11
N THR A 681 -26.88 -1.59 4.75
CA THR A 681 -25.95 -1.18 3.66
C THR A 681 -26.57 -1.27 2.27
N MET A 682 -27.40 -2.28 2.03
CA MET A 682 -28.18 -2.39 0.79
C MET A 682 -29.17 -1.23 0.69
N ALA A 683 -29.87 -0.88 1.78
CA ALA A 683 -30.79 0.26 1.84
C ALA A 683 -30.07 1.61 1.70
N CYS A 684 -28.82 1.74 2.17
CA CYS A 684 -27.99 2.94 1.99
C CYS A 684 -27.71 3.22 0.50
N ILE A 685 -27.34 2.18 -0.26
CA ILE A 685 -27.14 2.25 -1.71
C ILE A 685 -28.49 2.40 -2.45
N GLY A 686 -29.54 1.71 -1.98
CA GLY A 686 -30.90 1.89 -2.48
C GLY A 686 -31.39 3.34 -2.34
N ALA A 687 -31.05 4.01 -1.24
CA ALA A 687 -31.38 5.43 -1.03
C ALA A 687 -30.62 6.35 -1.99
N VAL A 688 -29.34 6.08 -2.28
CA VAL A 688 -28.56 6.81 -3.30
C VAL A 688 -29.21 6.74 -4.68
N LEU A 689 -29.67 5.55 -5.07
CA LEU A 689 -30.20 5.29 -6.41
C LEU A 689 -31.71 5.50 -6.53
N SER A 690 -32.36 5.95 -5.46
CA SER A 690 -33.80 6.21 -5.43
C SER A 690 -34.14 7.57 -6.02
N SER A 691 -35.29 7.66 -6.70
CA SER A 691 -35.89 8.91 -7.15
C SER A 691 -36.70 9.64 -6.06
N GLU A 692 -36.70 9.15 -4.82
CA GLU A 692 -37.37 9.80 -3.68
C GLU A 692 -36.79 11.21 -3.41
N PRO A 693 -37.61 12.24 -3.13
CA PRO A 693 -37.11 13.57 -2.81
C PRO A 693 -36.25 13.53 -1.55
N ASN A 694 -35.06 14.13 -1.63
CA ASN A 694 -34.01 14.08 -0.62
C ASN A 694 -33.32 12.70 -0.46
N ALA A 695 -33.31 11.85 -1.50
CA ALA A 695 -32.51 10.63 -1.61
C ALA A 695 -31.08 10.74 -1.01
N ALA A 696 -30.37 11.84 -1.31
CA ALA A 696 -29.03 12.11 -0.79
C ALA A 696 -28.99 12.23 0.75
N GLU A 697 -29.89 13.02 1.36
CA GLU A 697 -30.00 13.18 2.82
C GLU A 697 -30.29 11.83 3.48
N LEU A 698 -31.28 11.09 2.96
CA LEU A 698 -31.67 9.77 3.46
C LEU A 698 -30.48 8.79 3.43
N SER A 699 -29.71 8.79 2.33
CA SER A 699 -28.51 7.95 2.22
C SER A 699 -27.43 8.31 3.24
N SER A 700 -27.24 9.62 3.51
CA SER A 700 -26.28 10.11 4.52
C SER A 700 -26.69 9.66 5.92
N SER A 701 -27.95 9.88 6.29
CA SER A 701 -28.46 9.47 7.61
C SER A 701 -28.40 7.95 7.83
N ILE A 702 -28.61 7.14 6.79
CA ILE A 702 -28.40 5.69 6.87
C ILE A 702 -26.90 5.35 7.02
N SER A 703 -26.02 6.01 6.25
CA SER A 703 -24.56 5.81 6.34
C SER A 703 -23.97 6.20 7.70
N GLU A 704 -24.47 7.28 8.30
CA GLU A 704 -24.05 7.79 9.61
C GLU A 704 -24.22 6.78 10.73
N PHE A 705 -25.24 5.91 10.66
CA PHE A 705 -25.37 4.79 11.58
C PHE A 705 -24.66 3.51 11.10
N CYS A 706 -24.56 3.28 9.79
CA CYS A 706 -23.86 2.12 9.25
C CYS A 706 -22.37 2.08 9.67
N ALA A 707 -21.64 3.19 9.57
CA ALA A 707 -20.20 3.21 9.85
C ALA A 707 -19.86 2.88 11.32
N PRO A 708 -20.54 3.44 12.35
CA PRO A 708 -20.39 3.02 13.74
C PRO A 708 -20.74 1.54 13.97
N ILE A 709 -21.84 1.03 13.39
CA ILE A 709 -22.25 -0.36 13.61
C ILE A 709 -21.24 -1.34 13.00
N ILE A 710 -20.78 -1.12 11.77
CA ILE A 710 -19.75 -1.97 11.14
C ILE A 710 -18.49 -2.02 12.01
N THR A 711 -18.03 -0.85 12.48
CA THR A 711 -16.87 -0.74 13.37
C THR A 711 -17.10 -1.47 14.69
N TRP A 712 -18.29 -1.33 15.29
CA TRP A 712 -18.65 -1.99 16.55
C TRP A 712 -18.71 -3.51 16.40
N LEU A 713 -19.38 -4.04 15.37
CA LEU A 713 -19.52 -5.48 15.12
C LEU A 713 -18.15 -6.16 14.99
N GLY A 714 -17.21 -5.57 14.24
CA GLY A 714 -15.84 -6.09 14.12
C GLY A 714 -15.01 -5.99 15.41
N VAL A 715 -15.31 -5.06 16.31
CA VAL A 715 -14.58 -4.91 17.60
C VAL A 715 -15.19 -5.78 18.71
N SER A 716 -16.51 -5.98 18.69
CA SER A 716 -17.24 -6.74 19.71
C SER A 716 -17.20 -8.25 19.53
N ASP A 717 -17.08 -8.74 18.29
CA ASP A 717 -16.87 -10.16 18.01
C ASP A 717 -15.98 -10.35 16.78
N SER A 718 -14.80 -10.94 16.99
CA SER A 718 -13.83 -11.25 15.94
C SER A 718 -14.32 -12.28 14.93
N ALA A 719 -15.31 -13.12 15.26
CA ALA A 719 -15.92 -14.04 14.31
C ALA A 719 -16.66 -13.30 13.17
N ASN A 720 -16.99 -12.02 13.33
CA ASN A 720 -17.52 -11.23 12.23
C ASN A 720 -16.51 -11.08 11.08
N TYR A 721 -15.20 -11.11 11.34
CA TYR A 721 -14.18 -11.08 10.28
C TYR A 721 -14.13 -12.34 9.40
N SER A 722 -14.69 -13.47 9.86
CA SER A 722 -14.89 -14.65 9.00
C SER A 722 -16.29 -14.73 8.39
N ASN A 723 -17.20 -13.80 8.72
CA ASN A 723 -18.58 -13.81 8.26
C ASN A 723 -18.74 -13.10 6.90
N ILE A 724 -18.97 -13.88 5.84
CA ILE A 724 -19.17 -13.40 4.46
C ILE A 724 -20.25 -12.32 4.33
N SER A 725 -21.31 -12.35 5.13
CA SER A 725 -22.36 -11.32 5.09
C SER A 725 -21.95 -10.02 5.80
N TYR A 726 -21.08 -10.09 6.81
CA TYR A 726 -20.43 -8.89 7.38
C TYR A 726 -19.42 -8.29 6.38
N LEU A 727 -18.59 -9.12 5.75
CA LEU A 727 -17.65 -8.65 4.72
C LEU A 727 -18.36 -8.04 3.49
N ALA A 728 -19.50 -8.61 3.08
CA ALA A 728 -20.35 -7.99 2.07
C ALA A 728 -20.93 -6.64 2.52
N SER A 729 -21.38 -6.52 3.78
CA SER A 729 -21.83 -5.24 4.35
C SER A 729 -20.71 -4.19 4.32
N LEU A 730 -19.52 -4.56 4.76
CA LEU A 730 -18.32 -3.72 4.77
C LEU A 730 -17.95 -3.26 3.35
N CYS A 731 -17.93 -4.18 2.37
CA CYS A 731 -17.66 -3.86 0.97
C CYS A 731 -18.70 -2.89 0.37
N LEU A 732 -20.00 -3.14 0.60
CA LEU A 732 -21.06 -2.25 0.10
C LEU A 732 -20.97 -0.84 0.72
N HIS A 733 -20.80 -0.74 2.04
CA HIS A 733 -20.67 0.57 2.70
C HIS A 733 -19.39 1.31 2.27
N GLN A 734 -18.30 0.58 2.01
CA GLN A 734 -17.08 1.16 1.46
C GLN A 734 -17.27 1.67 0.02
N ILE A 735 -17.98 0.95 -0.85
CA ILE A 735 -18.32 1.43 -2.21
C ILE A 735 -19.21 2.67 -2.15
N TYR A 736 -20.24 2.67 -1.30
CA TYR A 736 -21.05 3.87 -1.04
C TYR A 736 -20.15 5.06 -0.60
N SER A 737 -19.24 4.82 0.34
CA SER A 737 -18.36 5.84 0.91
C SER A 737 -17.43 6.46 -0.14
N LEU A 738 -17.01 5.71 -1.18
CA LEU A 738 -16.27 6.26 -2.32
C LEU A 738 -17.08 7.34 -3.08
N GLY A 739 -18.33 7.03 -3.43
CA GLY A 739 -19.17 7.90 -4.26
C GLY A 739 -19.86 9.02 -3.49
N SER A 740 -19.95 8.92 -2.16
CA SER A 740 -20.62 9.87 -1.26
C SER A 740 -20.15 11.33 -1.39
N GLY A 741 -18.94 11.58 -1.93
CA GLY A 741 -18.31 12.89 -1.95
C GLY A 741 -17.84 13.40 -0.58
N ASN A 742 -18.17 12.70 0.51
CA ASN A 742 -17.83 13.06 1.88
C ASN A 742 -16.39 12.65 2.22
N ARG A 743 -15.53 13.64 2.51
CA ARG A 743 -14.09 13.46 2.79
C ARG A 743 -13.82 12.57 4.01
N GLN A 744 -14.71 12.58 5.01
CA GLN A 744 -14.58 11.75 6.21
C GLN A 744 -14.99 10.30 5.96
N LEU A 745 -16.09 10.06 5.25
CA LEU A 745 -16.52 8.70 4.87
C LEU A 745 -15.52 8.04 3.92
N TYR A 746 -15.02 8.79 2.94
CA TYR A 746 -13.94 8.33 2.07
C TYR A 746 -12.70 7.90 2.87
N GLN A 747 -12.21 8.76 3.78
CA GLN A 747 -11.08 8.42 4.64
C GLN A 747 -11.37 7.22 5.57
N ASN A 748 -12.63 6.99 5.94
CA ASN A 748 -13.00 5.81 6.73
C ASN A 748 -12.95 4.53 5.88
N ALA A 749 -13.39 4.58 4.61
CA ALA A 749 -13.28 3.48 3.68
C ALA A 749 -11.81 3.13 3.39
N ASP A 750 -10.97 4.11 3.09
CA ASP A 750 -9.51 3.95 2.92
C ASP A 750 -8.83 3.32 4.16
N ARG A 751 -9.21 3.75 5.37
CA ARG A 751 -8.72 3.15 6.64
C ARG A 751 -9.19 1.70 6.86
N THR A 752 -10.42 1.37 6.48
CA THR A 752 -11.04 0.06 6.75
C THR A 752 -10.90 -0.94 5.59
N ARG A 753 -10.46 -0.50 4.40
CA ARG A 753 -10.10 -1.34 3.24
C ARG A 753 -9.15 -2.47 3.62
N GLY A 754 -8.14 -2.17 4.44
CA GLY A 754 -7.19 -3.16 4.94
C GLY A 754 -7.82 -4.24 5.82
N VAL A 755 -8.94 -3.95 6.49
CA VAL A 755 -9.69 -4.91 7.31
C VAL A 755 -10.48 -5.88 6.43
N LEU A 756 -11.18 -5.37 5.39
CA LEU A 756 -11.88 -6.21 4.40
C LEU A 756 -10.90 -7.19 3.72
N ILE A 757 -9.79 -6.66 3.18
CA ILE A 757 -8.81 -7.47 2.44
C ILE A 757 -8.03 -8.40 3.37
N GLY A 758 -7.71 -7.96 4.59
CA GLY A 758 -7.10 -8.81 5.62
C GLY A 758 -8.00 -9.99 6.02
N SER A 759 -9.31 -9.75 6.13
CA SER A 759 -10.31 -10.78 6.41
C SER A 759 -10.42 -11.80 5.27
N LEU A 760 -10.46 -11.35 4.02
CA LEU A 760 -10.49 -12.22 2.84
C LEU A 760 -9.20 -13.06 2.68
N ARG A 761 -8.03 -12.52 3.06
CA ARG A 761 -6.79 -13.30 3.19
C ARG A 761 -6.89 -14.34 4.31
N GLY A 762 -7.45 -13.97 5.48
CA GLY A 762 -7.65 -14.88 6.61
C GLY A 762 -8.59 -16.05 6.29
N LEU A 763 -9.62 -15.80 5.49
CA LEU A 763 -10.52 -16.83 4.94
C LEU A 763 -9.90 -17.66 3.80
N GLY A 764 -8.69 -17.34 3.34
CA GLY A 764 -8.07 -17.99 2.19
C GLY A 764 -8.78 -17.72 0.85
N LEU A 765 -9.61 -16.68 0.77
CA LEU A 765 -10.25 -16.23 -0.48
C LEU A 765 -9.31 -15.33 -1.30
N LEU A 766 -8.28 -14.77 -0.65
CA LEU A 766 -7.11 -14.18 -1.29
C LEU A 766 -5.84 -14.96 -0.87
N LYS A 767 -5.23 -15.70 -1.80
CA LYS A 767 -4.18 -16.72 -1.50
C LYS A 767 -2.79 -16.28 -2.01
N SER A 768 -1.91 -15.74 -1.16
CA SER A 768 -0.56 -15.26 -1.53
C SER A 768 0.46 -16.33 -1.97
N ARG A 769 -0.01 -17.57 -2.23
CA ARG A 769 0.68 -18.63 -2.97
C ARG A 769 -0.36 -19.47 -3.72
N PRO A 770 -0.12 -19.88 -4.97
CA PRO A 770 -0.98 -20.84 -5.64
C PRO A 770 -0.96 -22.19 -4.88
N SER A 771 -2.13 -22.62 -4.43
CA SER A 771 -2.31 -23.97 -3.90
C SER A 771 -2.14 -24.99 -5.03
N VAL A 772 -1.36 -26.05 -4.77
CA VAL A 772 -1.28 -27.21 -5.69
C VAL A 772 -2.49 -28.14 -5.50
N HIS A 773 -3.26 -27.95 -4.42
CA HIS A 773 -4.62 -28.43 -4.32
C HIS A 773 -5.55 -27.38 -4.92
N ASP A 774 -5.97 -27.61 -6.16
CA ASP A 774 -7.25 -27.09 -6.64
C ASP A 774 -8.32 -27.79 -5.80
N ASP A 775 -8.97 -27.03 -4.90
CA ASP A 775 -9.97 -27.56 -3.98
C ASP A 775 -11.11 -28.15 -4.83
N GLY A 776 -11.31 -29.47 -4.69
CA GLY A 776 -11.81 -30.31 -5.77
C GLY A 776 -13.03 -29.76 -6.50
N ASP A 777 -12.89 -29.62 -7.82
CA ASP A 777 -13.90 -29.12 -8.76
C ASP A 777 -15.30 -29.63 -8.37
N GLY A 778 -16.27 -28.72 -8.21
CA GLY A 778 -17.59 -28.98 -7.59
C GLY A 778 -18.45 -30.08 -8.23
N THR A 779 -17.94 -30.71 -9.28
CA THR A 779 -18.30 -31.95 -9.99
C THR A 779 -18.60 -33.19 -9.14
N GLY A 780 -18.65 -33.09 -7.81
CA GLY A 780 -19.27 -34.13 -6.97
C GLY A 780 -20.69 -34.47 -7.48
N PRO A 781 -21.13 -35.75 -7.39
CA PRO A 781 -22.40 -36.20 -7.95
C PRO A 781 -23.56 -35.45 -7.31
N ILE A 782 -24.42 -34.86 -8.15
CA ILE A 782 -25.62 -34.14 -7.72
C ILE A 782 -26.61 -35.13 -7.09
N SER A 783 -27.21 -34.79 -5.94
CA SER A 783 -28.22 -35.65 -5.32
C SER A 783 -29.41 -35.88 -6.23
N THR A 784 -29.89 -37.13 -6.26
CA THR A 784 -31.06 -37.54 -7.05
C THR A 784 -32.38 -37.36 -6.30
N ASN A 785 -32.37 -36.80 -5.08
CA ASN A 785 -33.58 -36.47 -4.31
C ASN A 785 -33.72 -34.94 -4.14
N LEU A 786 -34.96 -34.45 -4.06
CA LEU A 786 -35.23 -33.01 -4.09
C LEU A 786 -34.60 -32.26 -2.90
N ALA A 787 -34.72 -32.80 -1.69
CA ALA A 787 -34.17 -32.17 -0.48
C ALA A 787 -32.63 -32.10 -0.48
N GLY A 788 -31.94 -33.15 -0.95
CA GLY A 788 -30.48 -33.12 -1.11
C GLY A 788 -30.05 -32.21 -2.25
N LEU A 789 -30.83 -32.13 -3.33
CA LEU A 789 -30.59 -31.21 -4.45
C LEU A 789 -30.74 -29.74 -4.03
N GLU A 790 -31.71 -29.40 -3.18
CA GLU A 790 -31.82 -28.07 -2.56
C GLU A 790 -30.63 -27.74 -1.65
N MET A 791 -30.15 -28.72 -0.85
CA MET A 791 -28.94 -28.56 -0.04
C MET A 791 -27.67 -28.39 -0.91
N ASP A 792 -27.51 -29.16 -1.98
CA ASP A 792 -26.39 -29.08 -2.92
C ASP A 792 -26.35 -27.69 -3.60
N TRP A 793 -27.51 -27.20 -4.03
CA TRP A 793 -27.67 -25.88 -4.66
C TRP A 793 -27.38 -24.74 -3.69
N ALA A 794 -27.93 -24.78 -2.47
CA ALA A 794 -27.68 -23.77 -1.44
C ALA A 794 -26.20 -23.75 -1.00
N ALA A 795 -25.58 -24.93 -0.84
CA ALA A 795 -24.16 -25.04 -0.50
C ALA A 795 -23.25 -24.59 -1.65
N TRP A 796 -23.66 -24.78 -2.91
CA TRP A 796 -22.96 -24.21 -4.07
C TRP A 796 -23.09 -22.68 -4.12
N ALA A 797 -24.31 -22.14 -3.96
CA ALA A 797 -24.54 -20.69 -3.98
C ALA A 797 -23.78 -19.96 -2.86
N ALA A 798 -23.60 -20.62 -1.69
CA ALA A 798 -22.74 -20.13 -0.61
C ALA A 798 -21.26 -20.04 -1.02
N ARG A 799 -20.68 -21.09 -1.60
CA ARG A 799 -19.28 -21.09 -2.09
C ARG A 799 -19.06 -20.10 -3.25
N GLU A 800 -20.01 -20.00 -4.16
CA GLU A 800 -19.96 -19.03 -5.25
C GLU A 800 -20.02 -17.59 -4.70
N LYS A 801 -20.86 -17.32 -3.68
CA LYS A 801 -20.87 -16.02 -2.97
C LYS A 801 -19.52 -15.66 -2.35
N GLU A 802 -18.75 -16.63 -1.85
CA GLU A 802 -17.39 -16.42 -1.33
C GLU A 802 -16.40 -15.98 -2.42
N ILE A 803 -16.45 -16.62 -3.59
CA ILE A 803 -15.68 -16.21 -4.78
C ILE A 803 -16.11 -14.81 -5.24
N ARG A 804 -17.42 -14.54 -5.29
CA ARG A 804 -17.99 -13.29 -5.78
C ARG A 804 -17.70 -12.09 -4.85
N ILE A 805 -17.67 -12.25 -3.52
CA ILE A 805 -17.25 -11.16 -2.62
C ILE A 805 -15.75 -10.84 -2.74
N ALA A 806 -14.90 -11.83 -3.01
CA ALA A 806 -13.47 -11.59 -3.25
C ALA A 806 -13.25 -10.75 -4.52
N TRP A 807 -13.94 -11.08 -5.62
CA TRP A 807 -13.88 -10.32 -6.87
C TRP A 807 -14.50 -8.92 -6.75
N ALA A 808 -15.65 -8.77 -6.08
CA ALA A 808 -16.25 -7.46 -5.79
C ALA A 808 -15.32 -6.57 -4.96
N SER A 809 -14.63 -7.16 -3.97
CA SER A 809 -13.64 -6.45 -3.14
C SER A 809 -12.40 -6.04 -3.95
N PHE A 810 -12.03 -6.78 -4.99
CA PHE A 810 -10.98 -6.39 -5.94
C PHE A 810 -11.43 -5.26 -6.89
N GLU A 811 -12.66 -5.25 -7.39
CA GLU A 811 -13.19 -4.11 -8.17
C GLU A 811 -13.30 -2.84 -7.31
N TYR A 812 -13.66 -2.97 -6.02
CA TYR A 812 -13.56 -1.89 -5.05
C TYR A 812 -12.12 -1.42 -4.85
N ASP A 813 -11.15 -2.34 -4.74
CA ASP A 813 -9.72 -2.02 -4.63
C ASP A 813 -9.23 -1.21 -5.84
N CYS A 814 -9.59 -1.65 -7.05
CA CYS A 814 -9.30 -0.95 -8.31
C CYS A 814 -9.96 0.43 -8.34
N SER A 815 -11.23 0.54 -7.96
CA SER A 815 -11.97 1.80 -7.94
C SER A 815 -11.32 2.82 -7.01
N LEU A 816 -10.89 2.42 -5.81
CA LEU A 816 -10.19 3.30 -4.88
C LEU A 816 -8.82 3.77 -5.44
N CYS A 817 -8.09 2.88 -6.11
CA CYS A 817 -6.84 3.22 -6.81
C CYS A 817 -7.05 4.23 -7.95
N THR A 818 -8.11 4.06 -8.75
CA THR A 818 -8.47 5.01 -9.82
C THR A 818 -8.92 6.35 -9.25
N LEU A 819 -9.64 6.37 -8.12
CA LEU A 819 -10.12 7.60 -7.51
C LEU A 819 -9.01 8.44 -6.86
N THR A 820 -7.99 7.82 -6.25
CA THR A 820 -6.98 8.54 -5.44
C THR A 820 -5.52 8.28 -5.77
N SER A 821 -5.23 7.55 -6.84
CA SER A 821 -3.86 7.19 -7.26
C SER A 821 -3.03 6.48 -6.17
N ARG A 822 -3.69 5.90 -5.16
CA ARG A 822 -3.08 5.06 -4.12
C ARG A 822 -2.89 3.64 -4.62
N ARG A 823 -1.87 2.94 -4.13
CA ARG A 823 -1.57 1.55 -4.53
C ARG A 823 -2.71 0.57 -4.18
N GLY A 824 -2.83 -0.48 -4.98
CA GLY A 824 -3.62 -1.66 -4.66
C GLY A 824 -3.21 -2.27 -3.32
N ALA A 825 -4.19 -2.77 -2.57
CA ALA A 825 -3.99 -3.51 -1.33
C ALA A 825 -4.25 -5.02 -1.51
N VAL A 826 -4.88 -5.41 -2.62
CA VAL A 826 -4.85 -6.78 -3.17
C VAL A 826 -3.66 -6.89 -4.12
N ASP A 827 -2.84 -7.94 -3.98
CA ASP A 827 -1.83 -8.28 -5.00
C ASP A 827 -2.47 -9.19 -6.06
N LEU A 828 -2.14 -8.99 -7.34
CA LEU A 828 -2.73 -9.78 -8.44
C LEU A 828 -2.41 -11.28 -8.35
N SER A 829 -1.33 -11.66 -7.65
CA SER A 829 -0.99 -13.06 -7.36
C SER A 829 -1.85 -13.70 -6.26
N GLU A 830 -2.69 -12.92 -5.56
CA GLU A 830 -3.58 -13.41 -4.50
C GLU A 830 -5.01 -13.69 -4.98
N LEU A 831 -5.37 -13.26 -6.19
CA LEU A 831 -6.73 -13.37 -6.71
C LEU A 831 -7.19 -14.85 -6.84
N PRO A 832 -8.51 -15.12 -6.77
CA PRO A 832 -9.05 -16.45 -7.03
C PRO A 832 -8.57 -17.00 -8.39
N SER A 833 -8.15 -18.26 -8.43
CA SER A 833 -7.63 -18.91 -9.65
C SER A 833 -8.68 -19.12 -10.74
N LYS A 834 -9.96 -19.11 -10.34
CA LYS A 834 -11.16 -19.25 -11.18
C LYS A 834 -12.00 -17.98 -11.09
N LEU A 835 -12.55 -17.55 -12.23
CA LEU A 835 -13.54 -16.48 -12.33
C LEU A 835 -14.90 -16.98 -11.82
N PRO A 836 -15.87 -16.07 -11.53
CA PRO A 836 -17.24 -16.46 -11.21
C PRO A 836 -17.88 -17.30 -12.32
N CYS A 837 -18.84 -18.16 -11.95
CA CYS A 837 -19.56 -19.01 -12.89
C CYS A 837 -20.39 -18.19 -13.92
N MET A 838 -20.88 -18.86 -14.97
CA MET A 838 -21.81 -18.25 -15.93
C MET A 838 -23.08 -17.74 -15.23
N ASP A 839 -23.53 -16.56 -15.62
CA ASP A 839 -24.63 -15.88 -14.94
C ASP A 839 -25.97 -16.65 -15.06
N SER A 840 -26.15 -17.45 -16.13
CA SER A 840 -27.29 -18.37 -16.25
C SER A 840 -27.32 -19.50 -15.21
N LEU A 841 -26.19 -19.88 -14.60
CA LEU A 841 -26.16 -20.77 -13.43
C LEU A 841 -26.49 -20.02 -12.14
N TRP A 842 -26.03 -18.77 -12.02
CA TRP A 842 -26.24 -17.89 -10.87
C TRP A 842 -27.67 -17.32 -10.77
N GLU A 843 -28.37 -17.23 -11.89
CA GLU A 843 -29.77 -16.77 -11.97
C GLU A 843 -30.76 -17.93 -12.08
N ALA A 844 -30.30 -19.18 -11.96
CA ALA A 844 -31.14 -20.36 -12.04
C ALA A 844 -32.27 -20.32 -10.98
N PRO A 845 -33.56 -20.30 -11.36
CA PRO A 845 -34.66 -19.96 -10.43
C PRO A 845 -35.04 -21.08 -9.45
N SER A 846 -34.37 -22.24 -9.50
CA SER A 846 -34.58 -23.37 -8.60
C SER A 846 -33.41 -24.35 -8.66
N ALA A 847 -33.25 -25.18 -7.62
CA ALA A 847 -32.25 -26.25 -7.60
C ALA A 847 -32.38 -27.22 -8.79
N SER A 848 -33.62 -27.51 -9.21
CA SER A 848 -33.91 -28.32 -10.40
C SER A 848 -33.43 -27.66 -11.70
N ALA A 849 -33.61 -26.35 -11.86
CA ALA A 849 -33.08 -25.61 -13.00
C ALA A 849 -31.54 -25.57 -12.98
N TRP A 850 -30.95 -25.31 -11.82
CA TRP A 850 -29.50 -25.31 -11.62
C TRP A 850 -28.86 -26.65 -12.01
N ALA A 851 -29.38 -27.77 -11.50
CA ALA A 851 -28.88 -29.10 -11.88
C ALA A 851 -29.12 -29.43 -13.35
N ALA A 852 -30.24 -28.98 -13.94
CA ALA A 852 -30.51 -29.16 -15.36
C ALA A 852 -29.53 -28.37 -16.26
N LEU A 853 -29.08 -27.19 -15.84
CA LEU A 853 -28.06 -26.40 -16.54
C LEU A 853 -26.65 -27.00 -16.31
N ARG A 854 -26.28 -27.23 -15.05
CA ARG A 854 -24.98 -27.79 -14.64
C ARG A 854 -24.68 -29.17 -15.25
N SER A 855 -25.70 -29.99 -15.52
CA SER A 855 -25.53 -31.29 -16.20
C SER A 855 -25.36 -31.21 -17.72
N ARG A 856 -25.54 -30.03 -18.32
CA ARG A 856 -25.42 -29.77 -19.77
C ARG A 856 -24.25 -28.85 -20.14
N MET A 857 -23.72 -28.10 -19.19
CA MET A 857 -22.63 -27.15 -19.39
C MET A 857 -21.25 -27.80 -19.14
N PRO A 858 -20.19 -27.37 -19.85
CA PRO A 858 -18.83 -27.85 -19.59
C PRO A 858 -18.25 -27.25 -18.31
N PRO A 859 -17.18 -27.84 -17.73
CA PRO A 859 -16.60 -27.40 -16.45
C PRO A 859 -16.19 -25.91 -16.42
N SER A 860 -15.78 -25.33 -17.56
CA SER A 860 -15.43 -23.91 -17.67
C SER A 860 -16.59 -22.96 -17.31
N ALA A 861 -17.85 -23.38 -17.47
CA ALA A 861 -19.01 -22.60 -17.07
C ALA A 861 -19.16 -22.46 -15.55
N MET A 862 -18.50 -23.33 -14.77
CA MET A 862 -18.42 -23.22 -13.30
C MET A 862 -17.34 -22.23 -12.83
N GLY A 863 -16.55 -21.67 -13.76
CA GLY A 863 -15.51 -20.68 -13.47
C GLY A 863 -14.23 -20.94 -14.26
N ALA A 864 -14.01 -20.20 -15.36
CA ALA A 864 -12.81 -20.32 -16.17
C ALA A 864 -11.56 -19.79 -15.43
N SER A 865 -10.37 -20.31 -15.73
CA SER A 865 -9.15 -19.84 -15.05
C SER A 865 -8.70 -18.46 -15.55
N VAL A 866 -8.44 -17.55 -14.61
CA VAL A 866 -8.03 -16.17 -14.86
C VAL A 866 -6.80 -16.10 -15.77
N SER A 867 -5.80 -16.94 -15.51
CA SER A 867 -4.55 -16.95 -16.27
C SER A 867 -4.75 -17.38 -17.73
N THR A 868 -5.65 -18.33 -18.00
CA THR A 868 -6.00 -18.76 -19.36
C THR A 868 -6.71 -17.65 -20.13
N VAL A 869 -7.67 -16.95 -19.52
CA VAL A 869 -8.39 -15.85 -20.18
C VAL A 869 -7.46 -14.67 -20.49
N ILE A 870 -6.62 -14.27 -19.53
CA ILE A 870 -5.67 -13.16 -19.72
C ILE A 870 -4.60 -13.53 -20.76
N ALA A 871 -4.07 -14.77 -20.75
CA ALA A 871 -3.13 -15.22 -21.76
C ALA A 871 -3.74 -15.24 -23.17
N ALA A 872 -5.00 -15.69 -23.30
CA ALA A 872 -5.70 -15.68 -24.57
C ALA A 872 -5.90 -14.25 -25.12
N ALA A 873 -6.32 -13.32 -24.25
CA ALA A 873 -6.52 -11.92 -24.60
C ALA A 873 -5.21 -11.20 -25.01
N ILE A 874 -4.12 -11.41 -24.27
CA ILE A 874 -2.80 -10.84 -24.61
C ILE A 874 -2.26 -11.41 -25.93
N ALA A 875 -2.61 -12.65 -26.27
CA ALA A 875 -2.23 -13.29 -27.53
C ALA A 875 -3.18 -12.97 -28.72
N GLY A 876 -4.23 -12.15 -28.53
CA GLY A 876 -5.24 -11.89 -29.56
C GLY A 876 -6.05 -13.13 -29.98
N THR A 877 -6.09 -14.16 -29.13
CA THR A 877 -6.75 -15.45 -29.43
C THR A 877 -8.13 -15.56 -28.78
N PRO A 878 -9.06 -16.37 -29.32
CA PRO A 878 -10.41 -16.51 -28.77
C PRO A 878 -10.43 -16.92 -27.29
N VAL A 879 -11.08 -16.11 -26.46
CA VAL A 879 -11.31 -16.43 -25.04
C VAL A 879 -12.34 -17.57 -24.90
N PRO A 880 -12.38 -18.28 -23.76
CA PRO A 880 -13.33 -19.38 -23.55
C PRO A 880 -14.79 -18.95 -23.75
N GLU A 881 -15.51 -19.72 -24.57
CA GLU A 881 -16.89 -19.44 -25.02
C GLU A 881 -17.87 -19.22 -23.86
N HIS A 882 -17.82 -20.08 -22.84
CA HIS A 882 -18.74 -20.09 -21.70
C HIS A 882 -18.24 -19.24 -20.52
N LEU A 883 -17.87 -17.99 -20.80
CA LEU A 883 -17.42 -17.02 -19.79
C LEU A 883 -18.48 -15.93 -19.56
N SER A 884 -18.84 -15.73 -18.29
CA SER A 884 -19.75 -14.68 -17.81
C SER A 884 -19.36 -13.28 -18.29
N ALA A 885 -20.34 -12.40 -18.52
CA ALA A 885 -20.07 -11.02 -18.92
C ALA A 885 -19.31 -10.27 -17.82
N TRP A 886 -19.65 -10.52 -16.56
CA TRP A 886 -18.87 -10.02 -15.42
C TRP A 886 -17.49 -10.68 -15.33
N GLY A 887 -17.35 -11.97 -15.66
CA GLY A 887 -16.03 -12.64 -15.76
C GLY A 887 -15.08 -11.98 -16.76
N LYS A 888 -15.59 -11.60 -17.95
CA LYS A 888 -14.83 -10.81 -18.95
C LYS A 888 -14.44 -9.44 -18.39
N ARG A 889 -15.38 -8.71 -17.78
CA ARG A 889 -15.14 -7.43 -17.10
C ARG A 889 -14.08 -7.53 -16.00
N LEU A 890 -14.07 -8.60 -15.20
CA LEU A 890 -13.06 -8.82 -14.15
C LEU A 890 -11.66 -9.04 -14.75
N CYS A 891 -11.53 -9.74 -15.88
CA CYS A 891 -10.27 -9.80 -16.62
C CYS A 891 -9.83 -8.42 -17.12
N SER A 892 -10.75 -7.60 -17.64
CA SER A 892 -10.45 -6.20 -18.01
C SER A 892 -9.95 -5.40 -16.80
N GLN A 893 -10.56 -5.55 -15.62
CA GLN A 893 -10.11 -4.90 -14.37
C GLN A 893 -8.68 -5.35 -13.97
N VAL A 894 -8.33 -6.63 -14.12
CA VAL A 894 -6.95 -7.10 -13.89
C VAL A 894 -5.96 -6.47 -14.86
N ILE A 895 -6.30 -6.35 -16.14
CA ILE A 895 -5.43 -5.75 -17.16
C ILE A 895 -5.29 -4.23 -16.95
N GLY A 896 -6.38 -3.54 -16.61
CA GLY A 896 -6.35 -2.12 -16.19
C GLY A 896 -5.50 -1.90 -14.94
N ARG A 897 -5.57 -2.83 -13.96
CA ARG A 897 -4.72 -2.82 -12.76
C ARG A 897 -3.23 -3.02 -13.10
N LEU A 898 -2.90 -3.89 -14.06
CA LEU A 898 -1.53 -4.06 -14.58
C LEU A 898 -1.01 -2.78 -15.27
N LEU A 899 -1.82 -2.16 -16.13
CA LEU A 899 -1.47 -0.88 -16.78
C LEU A 899 -1.24 0.24 -15.76
N TRP A 900 -2.07 0.29 -14.72
CA TRP A 900 -1.91 1.24 -13.61
C TRP A 900 -0.62 1.00 -12.83
N ASP A 901 -0.31 -0.25 -12.46
CA ASP A 901 0.93 -0.59 -11.74
C ASP A 901 2.18 -0.34 -12.61
N LEU A 902 2.11 -0.53 -13.94
CA LEU A 902 3.17 -0.14 -14.87
C LEU A 902 3.42 1.39 -14.88
N LYS A 903 2.36 2.22 -14.91
CA LYS A 903 2.53 3.69 -14.79
C LYS A 903 3.17 4.07 -13.45
N GLN A 904 2.75 3.47 -12.33
CA GLN A 904 3.38 3.75 -11.03
C GLN A 904 4.84 3.32 -10.99
N LEU A 905 5.21 2.20 -11.63
CA LEU A 905 6.60 1.82 -11.79
C LEU A 905 7.38 2.87 -12.59
N GLU A 906 6.85 3.43 -13.66
CA GLU A 906 7.50 4.49 -14.45
C GLU A 906 7.65 5.82 -13.69
N LEU A 907 6.70 6.18 -12.81
CA LEU A 907 6.83 7.34 -11.92
C LEU A 907 7.97 7.18 -10.90
N VAL A 908 8.19 5.96 -10.39
CA VAL A 908 9.26 5.65 -9.43
C VAL A 908 10.60 5.34 -10.12
N SER A 909 10.57 4.74 -11.30
CA SER A 909 11.76 4.35 -12.06
C SER A 909 12.23 5.51 -12.95
N THR A 910 13.27 6.22 -12.52
CA THR A 910 13.97 7.20 -13.35
C THR A 910 14.85 6.49 -14.40
N THR A 911 14.24 5.71 -15.29
CA THR A 911 14.91 4.91 -16.34
C THR A 911 15.83 5.77 -17.21
N GLU A 912 15.41 6.98 -17.56
CA GLU A 912 16.24 7.95 -18.29
C GLU A 912 17.47 8.40 -17.48
N TYR A 913 17.31 8.68 -16.18
CA TYR A 913 18.40 9.08 -15.28
C TYR A 913 19.44 7.97 -15.07
N PHE A 914 19.02 6.71 -15.13
CA PHE A 914 19.89 5.53 -15.04
C PHE A 914 20.32 4.97 -16.41
N GLY A 915 19.92 5.58 -17.53
CA GLY A 915 20.28 5.13 -18.89
C GLY A 915 19.66 3.80 -19.33
N LEU A 916 18.56 3.37 -18.69
CA LEU A 916 17.90 2.07 -18.90
C LEU A 916 16.87 2.12 -20.04
N SER A 917 17.32 2.53 -21.24
CA SER A 917 16.45 2.68 -22.42
C SER A 917 15.71 1.40 -22.82
N SER A 918 16.37 0.24 -22.71
CA SER A 918 15.76 -1.07 -22.98
C SER A 918 14.59 -1.40 -22.04
N LEU A 919 14.64 -0.96 -20.78
CA LEU A 919 13.54 -1.13 -19.83
C LEU A 919 12.34 -0.25 -20.22
N SER A 920 12.59 1.00 -20.62
CA SER A 920 11.53 1.89 -21.13
C SER A 920 10.86 1.34 -22.40
N THR A 921 11.64 0.78 -23.34
CA THR A 921 11.10 0.11 -24.53
C THR A 921 10.25 -1.11 -24.17
N GLY A 922 10.72 -1.96 -23.24
CA GLY A 922 9.95 -3.12 -22.76
C GLY A 922 8.66 -2.71 -22.01
N GLN A 923 8.69 -1.63 -21.24
CA GLN A 923 7.50 -1.06 -20.58
C GLN A 923 6.48 -0.55 -21.62
N LYS A 924 6.92 0.17 -22.65
CA LYS A 924 6.05 0.62 -23.76
C LYS A 924 5.44 -0.54 -24.53
N GLN A 925 6.21 -1.58 -24.84
CA GLN A 925 5.70 -2.80 -25.46
C GLN A 925 4.66 -3.49 -24.56
N SER A 926 4.95 -3.62 -23.26
CA SER A 926 4.02 -4.20 -22.28
C SER A 926 2.71 -3.42 -22.19
N LYS A 927 2.77 -2.07 -22.15
CA LYS A 927 1.59 -1.19 -22.21
C LYS A 927 0.77 -1.45 -23.48
N ALA A 928 1.41 -1.49 -24.66
CA ALA A 928 0.72 -1.73 -25.92
C ALA A 928 0.02 -3.11 -25.97
N SER A 929 0.69 -4.19 -25.54
CA SER A 929 0.10 -5.54 -25.50
C SER A 929 -1.08 -5.64 -24.52
N LEU A 930 -1.02 -4.93 -23.39
CA LEU A 930 -2.12 -4.90 -22.41
C LEU A 930 -3.31 -4.04 -22.87
N LEU A 931 -3.08 -2.95 -23.59
CA LEU A 931 -4.17 -2.17 -24.22
C LEU A 931 -4.87 -3.01 -25.30
N HIS A 932 -4.12 -3.67 -26.19
CA HIS A 932 -4.67 -4.59 -27.18
C HIS A 932 -5.51 -5.72 -26.54
N ALA A 933 -5.07 -6.25 -25.40
CA ALA A 933 -5.84 -7.25 -24.65
C ALA A 933 -7.18 -6.73 -24.10
N LEU A 934 -7.29 -5.43 -23.80
CA LEU A 934 -8.57 -4.80 -23.43
C LEU A 934 -9.50 -4.66 -24.63
N ASP A 935 -8.97 -4.25 -25.79
CA ASP A 935 -9.74 -4.18 -27.04
C ASP A 935 -10.28 -5.56 -27.43
N CYS A 936 -9.43 -6.59 -27.44
CA CYS A 936 -9.84 -7.97 -27.74
C CYS A 936 -10.91 -8.51 -26.76
N LEU A 937 -10.79 -8.22 -25.46
CA LEU A 937 -11.82 -8.60 -24.49
C LEU A 937 -13.13 -7.86 -24.75
N LEU A 938 -13.07 -6.55 -25.04
CA LEU A 938 -14.23 -5.72 -25.33
C LEU A 938 -14.97 -6.21 -26.58
N GLU A 939 -14.26 -6.61 -27.64
CA GLU A 939 -14.89 -7.15 -28.84
C GLU A 939 -15.70 -8.43 -28.56
N THR A 940 -15.28 -9.26 -27.59
CA THR A 940 -16.04 -10.44 -27.16
C THR A 940 -17.31 -10.13 -26.34
N MET A 941 -17.62 -8.85 -26.13
CA MET A 941 -18.81 -8.35 -25.43
C MET A 941 -19.71 -7.45 -26.30
N ASN A 942 -19.40 -7.25 -27.58
CA ASN A 942 -20.12 -6.37 -28.53
C ASN A 942 -21.61 -6.73 -28.80
N GLN A 943 -22.15 -7.79 -28.21
CA GLN A 943 -23.54 -8.23 -28.35
C GLN A 943 -24.12 -8.60 -26.97
N PRO A 944 -24.46 -7.62 -26.12
CA PRO A 944 -25.10 -7.89 -24.83
C PRO A 944 -26.51 -8.48 -25.03
N THR A 945 -26.81 -9.57 -24.34
CA THR A 945 -28.10 -10.28 -24.40
C THR A 945 -29.00 -9.96 -23.20
N SER A 946 -28.41 -9.53 -22.08
CA SER A 946 -29.08 -9.10 -20.86
C SER A 946 -28.67 -7.67 -20.46
N THR A 947 -29.44 -7.02 -19.59
CA THR A 947 -29.04 -5.72 -19.01
C THR A 947 -27.79 -5.84 -18.12
N GLY A 948 -27.52 -7.02 -17.55
CA GLY A 948 -26.27 -7.29 -16.82
C GLY A 948 -25.05 -7.41 -17.75
N ASP A 949 -25.26 -7.94 -18.96
CA ASP A 949 -24.25 -7.96 -20.02
C ASP A 949 -23.93 -6.52 -20.46
N LEU A 950 -24.96 -5.70 -20.67
CA LEU A 950 -24.82 -4.28 -21.06
C LEU A 950 -24.06 -3.48 -19.99
N VAL A 951 -24.38 -3.65 -18.71
CA VAL A 951 -23.62 -3.04 -17.60
C VAL A 951 -22.16 -3.50 -17.58
N SER A 952 -21.91 -4.78 -17.87
CA SER A 952 -20.55 -5.35 -17.90
C SER A 952 -19.73 -4.89 -19.11
N TYR A 953 -20.36 -4.78 -20.29
CA TYR A 953 -19.80 -4.19 -21.50
C TYR A 953 -19.49 -2.69 -21.27
N ASN A 954 -20.44 -1.91 -20.75
CA ASN A 954 -20.25 -0.47 -20.54
C ASN A 954 -19.12 -0.17 -19.54
N ILE A 955 -19.05 -0.84 -18.39
CA ILE A 955 -17.93 -0.66 -17.43
C ILE A 955 -16.60 -1.11 -18.05
N SER A 956 -16.59 -2.14 -18.91
CA SER A 956 -15.38 -2.59 -19.61
C SER A 956 -14.93 -1.61 -20.69
N SER A 957 -15.86 -1.02 -21.44
CA SER A 957 -15.59 0.00 -22.46
C SER A 957 -15.06 1.28 -21.83
N LEU A 958 -15.72 1.76 -20.77
CA LEU A 958 -15.27 2.89 -19.96
C LEU A 958 -13.86 2.64 -19.38
N LEU A 959 -13.58 1.44 -18.88
CA LEU A 959 -12.25 1.06 -18.41
C LEU A 959 -11.20 1.00 -19.53
N CYS A 960 -11.54 0.44 -20.70
CA CYS A 960 -10.65 0.38 -21.84
C CYS A 960 -10.25 1.79 -22.29
N HIS A 961 -11.21 2.61 -22.68
CA HIS A 961 -10.94 3.95 -23.18
C HIS A 961 -10.30 4.86 -22.11
N TYR A 962 -10.65 4.69 -20.83
CA TYR A 962 -9.93 5.35 -19.73
C TYR A 962 -8.45 4.91 -19.65
N SER A 963 -8.15 3.63 -19.88
CA SER A 963 -6.77 3.10 -19.85
C SER A 963 -5.91 3.67 -20.99
N HIS A 964 -6.48 3.88 -22.18
CA HIS A 964 -5.82 4.59 -23.29
C HIS A 964 -5.52 6.05 -22.94
N LEU A 965 -6.44 6.76 -22.28
CA LEU A 965 -6.16 8.11 -21.76
C LEU A 965 -5.10 8.10 -20.66
N TYR A 966 -5.25 7.24 -19.65
CA TYR A 966 -4.43 7.24 -18.44
C TYR A 966 -2.95 6.90 -18.72
N THR A 967 -2.68 6.12 -19.76
CA THR A 967 -1.33 5.77 -20.25
C THR A 967 -0.74 6.79 -21.24
N ALA A 968 -1.47 7.87 -21.58
CA ALA A 968 -0.91 9.03 -22.29
C ALA A 968 -0.20 9.98 -21.31
N ASP A 969 0.82 9.45 -20.62
CA ASP A 969 1.45 10.03 -19.43
C ASP A 969 1.94 11.47 -19.62
N ASP A 970 2.52 11.77 -20.78
CA ASP A 970 2.97 13.11 -21.18
C ASP A 970 1.83 14.12 -21.31
N ILE A 971 0.70 13.72 -21.90
CA ILE A 971 -0.42 14.63 -22.19
C ILE A 971 -1.35 14.75 -20.98
N MET A 972 -1.76 13.64 -20.38
CA MET A 972 -2.70 13.64 -19.25
C MET A 972 -2.11 14.29 -18.00
N ASP A 973 -0.86 13.97 -17.62
CA ASP A 973 -0.30 14.50 -16.37
C ASP A 973 -0.13 16.04 -16.45
N MET A 974 0.15 16.59 -17.65
CA MET A 974 0.15 18.04 -17.90
C MET A 974 -1.26 18.65 -17.82
N ILE A 975 -2.29 18.00 -18.36
CA ILE A 975 -3.69 18.46 -18.24
C ILE A 975 -4.10 18.47 -16.76
N LEU A 976 -3.81 17.41 -16.01
CA LEU A 976 -4.13 17.30 -14.58
C LEU A 976 -3.40 18.35 -13.75
N TYR A 977 -2.13 18.64 -14.05
CA TYR A 977 -1.40 19.73 -13.41
C TYR A 977 -2.06 21.09 -13.64
N ILE A 978 -2.47 21.41 -14.88
CA ILE A 978 -3.15 22.67 -15.20
C ILE A 978 -4.49 22.77 -14.48
N VAL A 979 -5.33 21.71 -14.56
CA VAL A 979 -6.66 21.66 -13.91
C VAL A 979 -6.54 21.84 -12.40
N ARG A 980 -5.58 21.17 -11.76
CA ARG A 980 -5.30 21.29 -10.32
C ARG A 980 -4.88 22.69 -9.92
N SER A 981 -3.86 23.25 -10.60
CA SER A 981 -3.34 24.58 -10.27
C SER A 981 -4.39 25.68 -10.46
N VAL A 982 -5.22 25.57 -11.51
CA VAL A 982 -6.37 26.47 -11.73
C VAL A 982 -7.42 26.33 -10.63
N ALA A 983 -7.86 25.11 -10.33
CA ALA A 983 -8.94 24.88 -9.37
C ALA A 983 -8.57 25.25 -7.93
N SER A 984 -7.33 25.03 -7.51
CA SER A 984 -6.89 25.27 -6.12
C SER A 984 -6.43 26.71 -5.82
N ARG A 985 -6.25 27.59 -6.81
CA ARG A 985 -5.61 28.91 -6.61
C ARG A 985 -6.31 30.11 -7.26
N GLY A 986 -7.23 29.90 -8.21
CA GLY A 986 -7.85 30.99 -8.97
C GLY A 986 -6.89 31.68 -9.94
N ALA A 987 -7.33 32.80 -10.53
CA ALA A 987 -6.67 33.51 -11.64
C ALA A 987 -5.40 34.31 -11.26
N GLY A 988 -4.45 33.69 -10.55
CA GLY A 988 -3.11 34.22 -10.33
C GLY A 988 -2.12 33.78 -11.43
N PRO A 989 -1.16 34.62 -11.85
CA PRO A 989 -0.13 34.22 -12.81
C PRO A 989 0.84 33.21 -12.19
N ASP A 990 0.91 32.01 -12.77
CA ASP A 990 1.84 30.94 -12.35
C ASP A 990 2.72 30.48 -13.53
N ASN A 991 4.01 30.79 -13.42
CA ASN A 991 5.04 30.39 -14.39
C ASN A 991 5.08 28.87 -14.67
N GLY A 992 4.67 28.04 -13.69
CA GLY A 992 4.56 26.59 -13.85
C GLY A 992 3.40 26.20 -14.76
N VAL A 993 2.24 26.85 -14.62
CA VAL A 993 1.05 26.62 -15.45
C VAL A 993 1.31 27.07 -16.89
N ASP A 994 1.94 28.23 -17.10
CA ASP A 994 2.27 28.71 -18.45
C ASP A 994 3.41 27.92 -19.11
N LEU A 995 4.26 27.25 -18.34
CA LEU A 995 5.19 26.25 -18.86
C LEU A 995 4.46 24.95 -19.25
N ALA A 996 3.53 24.46 -18.42
CA ALA A 996 2.72 23.28 -18.71
C ALA A 996 1.84 23.48 -19.97
N ARG A 997 1.14 24.62 -20.08
CA ARG A 997 0.35 25.01 -21.27
C ARG A 997 1.18 24.94 -22.55
N ARG A 998 2.38 25.56 -22.56
CA ARG A 998 3.28 25.56 -23.73
C ARG A 998 3.80 24.16 -24.09
N ARG A 999 4.13 23.33 -23.10
CA ARG A 999 4.53 21.93 -23.35
C ARG A 999 3.36 21.09 -23.86
N LEU A 1000 2.15 21.29 -23.35
CA LEU A 1000 0.94 20.60 -23.80
C LEU A 1000 0.59 20.92 -25.26
N ILE A 1001 0.64 22.20 -25.65
CA ILE A 1001 0.45 22.64 -27.05
C ILE A 1001 1.49 21.96 -27.96
N SER A 1002 2.75 21.87 -27.53
CA SER A 1002 3.79 21.16 -28.30
C SER A 1002 3.53 19.66 -28.38
N ALA A 1003 3.18 18.98 -27.27
CA ALA A 1003 2.90 17.55 -27.26
C ALA A 1003 1.72 17.18 -28.19
N LEU A 1004 0.64 17.96 -28.15
CA LEU A 1004 -0.53 17.80 -29.02
C LEU A 1004 -0.22 18.09 -30.51
N GLY A 1005 0.73 19.00 -30.78
CA GLY A 1005 1.18 19.34 -32.14
C GLY A 1005 2.22 18.39 -32.74
N ASN A 1006 3.06 17.77 -31.91
CA ASN A 1006 4.15 16.89 -32.36
C ASN A 1006 3.64 15.55 -32.90
N ASP A 1007 2.59 14.98 -32.28
CA ASP A 1007 1.88 13.79 -32.79
C ASP A 1007 0.36 14.06 -32.88
N PRO A 1008 -0.09 14.68 -33.98
CA PRO A 1008 -1.50 15.02 -34.15
C PRO A 1008 -2.39 13.79 -34.41
N ARG A 1009 -1.80 12.62 -34.77
CA ARG A 1009 -2.56 11.37 -34.92
C ARG A 1009 -2.90 10.80 -33.55
N ARG A 1010 -1.90 10.68 -32.65
CA ARG A 1010 -2.10 10.27 -31.25
C ARG A 1010 -3.00 11.23 -30.49
N ALA A 1011 -2.84 12.54 -30.70
CA ALA A 1011 -3.72 13.54 -30.09
C ALA A 1011 -5.20 13.33 -30.48
N ARG A 1012 -5.50 13.09 -31.77
CA ARG A 1012 -6.87 12.79 -32.24
C ARG A 1012 -7.37 11.43 -31.77
N MET A 1013 -6.52 10.40 -31.72
CA MET A 1013 -6.88 9.08 -31.18
C MET A 1013 -7.30 9.17 -29.70
N LEU A 1014 -6.58 9.95 -28.89
CA LEU A 1014 -6.96 10.20 -27.49
C LEU A 1014 -8.26 11.02 -27.39
N ALA A 1015 -8.47 12.02 -28.25
CA ALA A 1015 -9.74 12.74 -28.32
C ALA A 1015 -10.93 11.83 -28.69
N TRP A 1016 -10.70 10.84 -29.56
CA TRP A 1016 -11.71 9.80 -29.85
C TRP A 1016 -12.00 8.92 -28.63
N HIS A 1017 -10.98 8.38 -27.93
CA HIS A 1017 -11.21 7.61 -26.71
C HIS A 1017 -11.97 8.40 -25.64
N ALA A 1018 -11.66 9.68 -25.45
CA ALA A 1018 -12.44 10.56 -24.57
C ALA A 1018 -13.90 10.69 -25.06
N GLY A 1019 -14.12 10.91 -26.36
CA GLY A 1019 -15.45 10.93 -26.96
C GLY A 1019 -16.24 9.64 -26.73
N GLN A 1020 -15.61 8.47 -26.84
CA GLN A 1020 -16.28 7.19 -26.58
C GLN A 1020 -16.68 6.98 -25.12
N ILE A 1021 -15.93 7.52 -24.15
CA ILE A 1021 -16.37 7.56 -22.74
C ILE A 1021 -17.69 8.33 -22.60
N VAL A 1022 -17.85 9.43 -23.34
CA VAL A 1022 -19.11 10.19 -23.41
C VAL A 1022 -20.19 9.40 -24.17
N ALA A 1023 -19.83 8.69 -25.24
CA ALA A 1023 -20.75 7.87 -26.02
C ALA A 1023 -21.42 6.76 -25.18
N VAL A 1024 -20.63 6.00 -24.41
CA VAL A 1024 -21.15 4.94 -23.52
C VAL A 1024 -22.07 5.51 -22.44
N ALA A 1025 -21.75 6.70 -21.91
CA ALA A 1025 -22.58 7.42 -20.94
C ALA A 1025 -23.85 8.06 -21.55
N ASN A 1026 -23.84 8.37 -22.85
CA ASN A 1026 -25.03 8.75 -23.60
C ASN A 1026 -25.96 7.54 -23.79
N GLU A 1027 -25.41 6.40 -24.21
CA GLU A 1027 -26.15 5.17 -24.51
C GLU A 1027 -26.79 4.54 -23.26
N TYR A 1028 -25.99 4.16 -22.26
CA TYR A 1028 -26.51 3.66 -20.99
C TYR A 1028 -25.57 4.01 -19.82
N LEU A 1029 -26.02 4.99 -19.03
CA LEU A 1029 -25.26 5.61 -17.94
C LEU A 1029 -25.24 4.73 -16.68
N VAL A 1030 -24.14 4.01 -16.46
CA VAL A 1030 -23.97 3.16 -15.28
C VAL A 1030 -23.64 4.01 -14.05
N SER A 1031 -24.56 4.08 -13.08
CA SER A 1031 -24.43 4.92 -11.87
C SER A 1031 -23.53 4.28 -10.80
N ALA A 1032 -22.22 4.20 -11.06
CA ALA A 1032 -21.22 3.71 -10.12
C ALA A 1032 -20.13 4.75 -9.79
N PRO A 1033 -19.56 4.77 -8.56
CA PRO A 1033 -18.64 5.81 -8.10
C PRO A 1033 -17.41 6.06 -8.98
N CYS A 1034 -16.85 5.02 -9.62
CA CYS A 1034 -15.65 5.14 -10.44
C CYS A 1034 -15.92 5.80 -11.81
N GLU A 1035 -17.14 5.65 -12.37
CA GLU A 1035 -17.45 6.11 -13.73
C GLU A 1035 -17.55 7.64 -13.80
N ILE A 1036 -17.94 8.26 -12.68
CA ILE A 1036 -17.90 9.71 -12.45
C ILE A 1036 -16.50 10.28 -12.73
N MET A 1037 -15.45 9.58 -12.30
CA MET A 1037 -14.05 9.94 -12.58
C MET A 1037 -13.70 9.77 -14.05
N ARG A 1038 -14.09 8.65 -14.67
CA ARG A 1038 -13.77 8.38 -16.09
C ARG A 1038 -14.42 9.43 -17.00
N LEU A 1039 -15.66 9.82 -16.73
CA LEU A 1039 -16.37 10.91 -17.41
C LEU A 1039 -15.69 12.27 -17.19
N PHE A 1040 -15.36 12.63 -15.95
CA PHE A 1040 -14.63 13.87 -15.68
C PHE A 1040 -13.27 13.92 -16.42
N MET A 1041 -12.52 12.82 -16.39
CA MET A 1041 -11.23 12.66 -17.08
C MET A 1041 -11.34 12.79 -18.60
N SER A 1042 -12.42 12.27 -19.19
CA SER A 1042 -12.76 12.51 -20.59
C SER A 1042 -13.04 13.99 -20.87
N TYR A 1043 -13.94 14.63 -20.10
CA TYR A 1043 -14.32 16.01 -20.36
C TYR A 1043 -13.17 17.01 -20.17
N ILE A 1044 -12.30 16.85 -19.17
CA ILE A 1044 -11.10 17.70 -19.07
C ILE A 1044 -10.14 17.49 -20.24
N PHE A 1045 -10.02 16.26 -20.79
CA PHE A 1045 -9.22 16.02 -21.99
C PHE A 1045 -9.83 16.72 -23.21
N ILE A 1046 -11.14 16.59 -23.43
CA ILE A 1046 -11.84 17.22 -24.57
C ILE A 1046 -11.75 18.75 -24.49
N ILE A 1047 -11.94 19.35 -23.30
CA ILE A 1047 -11.81 20.79 -23.10
C ILE A 1047 -10.35 21.24 -23.28
N ALA A 1048 -9.37 20.46 -22.79
CA ALA A 1048 -7.95 20.76 -23.00
C ALA A 1048 -7.54 20.63 -24.48
N PHE A 1049 -8.08 19.66 -25.21
CA PHE A 1049 -7.89 19.52 -26.66
C PHE A 1049 -8.49 20.74 -27.39
N ALA A 1050 -9.73 21.13 -27.08
CA ALA A 1050 -10.39 22.31 -27.64
C ALA A 1050 -9.64 23.63 -27.38
N LYS A 1051 -9.01 23.78 -26.20
CA LYS A 1051 -8.22 24.97 -25.83
C LYS A 1051 -6.78 24.97 -26.37
N TYR A 1052 -6.10 23.82 -26.40
CA TYR A 1052 -4.65 23.74 -26.57
C TYR A 1052 -4.17 22.94 -27.80
N TYR A 1053 -5.06 22.29 -28.57
CA TYR A 1053 -4.67 21.65 -29.82
C TYR A 1053 -4.37 22.70 -30.92
N PRO A 1054 -3.25 22.61 -31.66
CA PRO A 1054 -2.92 23.57 -32.71
C PRO A 1054 -3.98 23.62 -33.82
N ARG A 1055 -4.60 24.79 -34.03
CA ARG A 1055 -5.66 24.98 -35.02
C ARG A 1055 -5.12 24.83 -36.46
N PRO A 1056 -5.77 24.03 -37.33
CA PRO A 1056 -5.34 23.90 -38.73
C PRO A 1056 -5.58 25.18 -39.52
N GLN A 1057 -4.71 25.48 -40.49
CA GLN A 1057 -4.76 26.69 -41.31
C GLN A 1057 -5.94 26.75 -42.30
N GLN A 1058 -6.69 25.65 -42.47
CA GLN A 1058 -7.93 25.59 -43.24
C GLN A 1058 -9.01 24.92 -42.37
N LEU A 1059 -9.99 25.69 -41.89
CA LEU A 1059 -11.21 25.13 -41.31
C LEU A 1059 -12.09 24.55 -42.44
N GLY A 1060 -12.80 23.44 -42.16
CA GLY A 1060 -13.83 22.91 -43.06
C GLY A 1060 -13.36 21.99 -44.20
N ARG A 1061 -12.12 21.48 -44.17
CA ARG A 1061 -11.69 20.34 -45.01
C ARG A 1061 -11.32 19.14 -44.13
N GLY A 1062 -11.85 17.96 -44.47
CA GLY A 1062 -11.62 16.70 -43.78
C GLY A 1062 -12.92 15.91 -43.58
N THR A 1063 -12.82 14.67 -43.13
CA THR A 1063 -14.00 13.84 -42.81
C THR A 1063 -14.70 14.39 -41.57
N HIS A 1064 -16.00 14.68 -41.68
CA HIS A 1064 -16.83 15.09 -40.55
C HIS A 1064 -17.15 13.88 -39.68
N VAL A 1065 -16.88 13.96 -38.37
CA VAL A 1065 -17.16 12.88 -37.41
C VAL A 1065 -17.93 13.39 -36.19
N ARG A 1066 -18.60 12.47 -35.49
CA ARG A 1066 -19.20 12.72 -34.18
C ARG A 1066 -18.59 11.75 -33.17
N LEU A 1067 -17.95 12.30 -32.13
CA LEU A 1067 -17.11 11.51 -31.21
C LEU A 1067 -17.90 10.83 -30.08
N ASP A 1068 -19.09 11.35 -29.74
CA ASP A 1068 -20.01 10.85 -28.71
C ASP A 1068 -21.08 9.86 -29.22
N LEU A 1069 -20.81 9.18 -30.35
CA LEU A 1069 -21.61 8.05 -30.85
C LEU A 1069 -20.85 6.73 -30.64
N PRO A 1070 -21.49 5.65 -30.13
CA PRO A 1070 -20.85 4.34 -29.98
C PRO A 1070 -20.37 3.79 -31.34
N ASN A 1071 -19.12 3.30 -31.41
CA ASN A 1071 -18.46 2.97 -32.68
C ASN A 1071 -18.81 1.57 -33.24
N HIS A 1072 -20.10 1.26 -33.37
CA HIS A 1072 -20.58 -0.05 -33.84
C HIS A 1072 -20.63 -0.20 -35.36
N HIS A 1073 -20.90 0.87 -36.11
CA HIS A 1073 -21.10 0.80 -37.56
C HIS A 1073 -19.78 0.88 -38.34
N ALA A 1074 -19.59 0.01 -39.34
CA ALA A 1074 -18.35 -0.08 -40.11
C ALA A 1074 -17.99 1.22 -40.87
N ASP A 1075 -18.98 1.97 -41.35
CA ASP A 1075 -18.73 3.26 -42.02
C ASP A 1075 -18.38 4.38 -41.01
N GLN A 1076 -18.87 4.29 -39.77
CA GLN A 1076 -18.46 5.17 -38.67
C GLN A 1076 -17.04 4.86 -38.22
N LYS A 1077 -16.66 3.56 -38.11
CA LYS A 1077 -15.27 3.14 -37.87
C LYS A 1077 -14.34 3.74 -38.92
N ARG A 1078 -14.64 3.57 -40.21
CA ARG A 1078 -13.86 4.13 -41.32
C ARG A 1078 -13.77 5.66 -41.27
N ALA A 1079 -14.87 6.37 -41.02
CA ALA A 1079 -14.86 7.83 -40.92
C ALA A 1079 -14.01 8.34 -39.73
N ILE A 1080 -14.03 7.63 -38.60
CA ILE A 1080 -13.21 7.93 -37.42
C ILE A 1080 -11.74 7.61 -37.69
N GLU A 1081 -11.42 6.50 -38.35
CA GLU A 1081 -10.06 6.16 -38.79
C GLU A 1081 -9.51 7.24 -39.74
N GLU A 1082 -10.27 7.62 -40.78
CA GLU A 1082 -9.95 8.72 -41.68
C GLU A 1082 -9.69 10.03 -40.90
N TRP A 1083 -10.57 10.40 -39.97
CA TRP A 1083 -10.39 11.59 -39.15
C TRP A 1083 -9.16 11.52 -38.23
N ILE A 1084 -8.86 10.37 -37.61
CA ILE A 1084 -7.63 10.16 -36.85
C ILE A 1084 -6.41 10.32 -37.77
N GLN A 1085 -6.47 9.88 -39.03
CA GLN A 1085 -5.38 10.03 -40.00
C GLN A 1085 -5.21 11.46 -40.54
N SER A 1086 -6.26 12.07 -41.11
CA SER A 1086 -6.19 13.35 -41.84
C SER A 1086 -6.66 14.57 -41.05
N GLY A 1087 -7.48 14.38 -40.02
CA GLY A 1087 -8.25 15.43 -39.37
C GLY A 1087 -9.49 15.86 -40.16
N GLY A 1088 -10.26 16.77 -39.55
CA GLY A 1088 -11.53 17.30 -40.03
C GLY A 1088 -12.35 17.89 -38.87
N PRO A 1089 -13.53 18.48 -39.14
CA PRO A 1089 -14.43 18.95 -38.09
C PRO A 1089 -14.98 17.77 -37.27
N ALA A 1090 -14.94 17.89 -35.94
CA ALA A 1090 -15.42 16.84 -35.04
C ALA A 1090 -16.46 17.39 -34.07
N ARG A 1091 -17.66 16.81 -34.10
CA ARG A 1091 -18.77 17.12 -33.21
C ARG A 1091 -18.66 16.36 -31.90
N ILE A 1092 -19.05 16.99 -30.80
CA ILE A 1092 -19.42 16.30 -29.57
C ILE A 1092 -20.64 16.97 -28.91
N GLY A 1093 -21.68 16.20 -28.57
CA GLY A 1093 -22.89 16.72 -27.92
C GLY A 1093 -23.54 17.86 -28.69
N SER A 1094 -23.67 19.00 -28.02
CA SER A 1094 -24.21 20.26 -28.53
C SER A 1094 -23.18 21.12 -29.29
N ALA A 1095 -21.88 20.79 -29.23
CA ALA A 1095 -20.82 21.48 -29.94
C ALA A 1095 -20.58 20.85 -31.33
N GLU A 1096 -21.04 21.53 -32.39
CA GLU A 1096 -20.92 21.08 -33.80
C GLU A 1096 -19.46 20.91 -34.28
N ASP A 1097 -18.52 21.66 -33.71
CA ASP A 1097 -17.07 21.49 -33.92
C ASP A 1097 -16.31 21.82 -32.62
N ILE A 1098 -15.56 20.86 -32.08
CA ILE A 1098 -14.73 21.01 -30.87
C ILE A 1098 -13.58 22.01 -31.00
N LEU A 1099 -13.22 22.45 -32.21
CA LEU A 1099 -12.19 23.48 -32.43
C LEU A 1099 -12.78 24.88 -32.72
N ALA A 1100 -14.11 25.02 -32.77
CA ALA A 1100 -14.76 26.31 -32.97
C ALA A 1100 -14.65 27.22 -31.74
N ASN A 1101 -14.71 28.54 -31.95
CA ASN A 1101 -14.72 29.53 -30.85
C ASN A 1101 -15.98 29.34 -29.98
N GLY A 1102 -15.80 29.29 -28.66
CA GLY A 1102 -16.89 29.09 -27.69
C GLY A 1102 -17.35 27.64 -27.49
N SER A 1103 -16.85 26.68 -28.29
CA SER A 1103 -17.14 25.24 -28.14
C SER A 1103 -16.87 24.72 -26.73
N THR A 1104 -15.77 25.17 -26.11
CA THR A 1104 -15.36 24.87 -24.73
C THR A 1104 -16.46 25.11 -23.70
N LYS A 1105 -17.22 26.19 -23.84
CA LYS A 1105 -18.34 26.53 -22.96
C LYS A 1105 -19.52 25.59 -23.15
N THR A 1106 -19.88 25.32 -24.41
CA THR A 1106 -20.93 24.35 -24.76
C THR A 1106 -20.59 22.95 -24.24
N ILE A 1107 -19.36 22.48 -24.45
CA ILE A 1107 -18.85 21.20 -23.95
C ILE A 1107 -18.88 21.15 -22.42
N THR A 1108 -18.58 22.26 -21.74
CA THR A 1108 -18.65 22.33 -20.27
C THR A 1108 -20.10 22.26 -19.76
N LEU A 1109 -21.05 22.87 -20.46
CA LEU A 1109 -22.48 22.76 -20.13
C LEU A 1109 -23.02 21.35 -20.39
N ASP A 1110 -22.67 20.72 -21.52
CA ASP A 1110 -22.99 19.31 -21.80
C ASP A 1110 -22.39 18.37 -20.73
N ALA A 1111 -21.14 18.62 -20.31
CA ALA A 1111 -20.46 17.87 -19.26
C ALA A 1111 -21.12 18.03 -17.89
N GLN A 1112 -21.56 19.25 -17.55
CA GLN A 1112 -22.34 19.49 -16.34
C GLN A 1112 -23.69 18.78 -16.41
N ALA A 1113 -24.42 18.83 -17.53
CA ALA A 1113 -25.68 18.10 -17.71
C ALA A 1113 -25.49 16.57 -17.58
N MET A 1114 -24.40 16.02 -18.12
CA MET A 1114 -24.03 14.62 -17.96
C MET A 1114 -23.75 14.25 -16.50
N LEU A 1115 -22.91 15.01 -15.80
CA LEU A 1115 -22.61 14.78 -14.37
C LEU A 1115 -23.85 15.00 -13.49
N GLN A 1116 -24.80 15.86 -13.88
CA GLN A 1116 -26.07 16.04 -13.18
C GLN A 1116 -26.95 14.79 -13.21
N ARG A 1117 -26.85 13.94 -14.25
CA ARG A 1117 -27.51 12.61 -14.29
C ARG A 1117 -26.90 11.62 -13.29
N LEU A 1118 -25.71 11.91 -12.75
CA LEU A 1118 -25.02 11.13 -11.70
C LEU A 1118 -25.13 11.76 -10.29
N ARG A 1119 -26.03 12.74 -10.09
CA ARG A 1119 -26.25 13.45 -8.80
C ARG A 1119 -26.61 12.57 -7.60
N SER A 1120 -26.97 11.31 -7.83
CA SER A 1120 -27.05 10.29 -6.77
C SER A 1120 -25.76 10.23 -5.93
N TRP A 1121 -24.61 10.46 -6.57
CA TRP A 1121 -23.28 10.42 -5.97
C TRP A 1121 -22.71 11.83 -5.79
N GLY A 1122 -22.46 12.25 -4.54
CA GLY A 1122 -21.93 13.59 -4.19
C GLY A 1122 -20.55 13.92 -4.79
N LEU A 1123 -19.83 12.94 -5.33
CA LEU A 1123 -18.60 13.17 -6.13
C LEU A 1123 -18.88 13.92 -7.45
N ALA A 1124 -20.05 13.70 -8.08
CA ALA A 1124 -20.38 14.26 -9.39
C ALA A 1124 -20.54 15.79 -9.35
N GLU A 1125 -21.10 16.34 -8.27
CA GLU A 1125 -21.23 17.78 -8.07
C GLU A 1125 -19.86 18.47 -7.98
N LYS A 1126 -18.91 17.85 -7.25
CA LYS A 1126 -17.54 18.39 -7.11
C LYS A 1126 -16.82 18.47 -8.45
N PHE A 1127 -16.95 17.44 -9.29
CA PHE A 1127 -16.37 17.45 -10.63
C PHE A 1127 -17.06 18.46 -11.56
N ALA A 1128 -18.38 18.67 -11.44
CA ALA A 1128 -19.09 19.72 -12.16
C ALA A 1128 -18.63 21.15 -11.77
N LYS A 1129 -18.33 21.38 -10.48
CA LYS A 1129 -17.71 22.63 -9.97
C LYS A 1129 -16.27 22.82 -10.48
N ILE A 1130 -15.45 21.75 -10.53
CA ILE A 1130 -14.07 21.83 -11.07
C ILE A 1130 -14.05 22.14 -12.58
N LEU A 1131 -14.92 21.50 -13.37
CA LEU A 1131 -15.04 21.78 -14.81
C LEU A 1131 -15.35 23.26 -15.09
N GLN A 1132 -16.26 23.85 -14.31
CA GLN A 1132 -16.60 25.27 -14.42
C GLN A 1132 -15.40 26.18 -14.13
N SER A 1133 -14.58 25.86 -13.12
CA SER A 1133 -13.35 26.61 -12.81
C SER A 1133 -12.31 26.48 -13.93
N PHE A 1134 -12.17 25.30 -14.54
CA PHE A 1134 -11.26 25.07 -15.67
C PHE A 1134 -11.70 25.76 -16.97
N GLU A 1135 -13.02 25.93 -17.18
CA GLU A 1135 -13.56 26.72 -18.29
C GLU A 1135 -13.26 28.22 -18.09
N ASN A 1136 -13.71 28.83 -16.97
CA ASN A 1136 -13.64 30.27 -16.75
C ASN A 1136 -12.20 30.82 -16.70
N ASN A 1137 -11.25 30.11 -16.08
CA ASN A 1137 -9.88 30.58 -15.88
C ASN A 1137 -8.93 30.29 -17.07
N GLY A 1138 -9.45 29.77 -18.19
CA GLY A 1138 -8.64 29.45 -19.37
C GLY A 1138 -8.61 30.54 -20.46
N ASP A 1139 -9.48 31.56 -20.38
CA ASP A 1139 -9.78 32.45 -21.50
C ASP A 1139 -9.23 33.89 -21.30
N GLN A 1140 -8.25 34.07 -20.40
CA GLN A 1140 -7.57 35.34 -20.11
C GLN A 1140 -6.12 35.44 -20.63
N SER A 1141 -5.76 34.66 -21.65
CA SER A 1141 -4.42 34.65 -22.27
C SER A 1141 -4.47 34.64 -23.80
#